data_AF-A0A3Q7IQH8-F1
#
_entry.id   AF-A0A3Q7IQH8-F1
#
_cell.length_a   1.000
_cell.length_b   1.000
_cell.length_c   1.000
_cell.angle_alpha   90.00
_cell.angle_beta   90.00
_cell.angle_gamma   90.00
#
_symmetry.space_group_name_H-M   'P 1'
#
loop_
_entity.id
_entity.type
_entity.pdbx_description
1 polymer ?
#
loop_
_entity_poly.entity_id
_entity_poly.type
_entity_poly.pdbx_seq_one_letter_code
_entity_poly.pdbx_strand_id
1 'polypeptide(L)'
;MWTLLQTPPPPPPCGVQNPYSSRRISTAFGHSTGNDSASKSINLCLRCNYNDSIQSYCKKGELKQALQLLSQEPNPNQHTYELLILSCSEKNSFHDGLTVHRKLIDDGFEQDPFLATKLINMYSNLDSIDHARQVFDKINNRTIFLWNAFFRALTLAGNGVEVLKLYTRMNSIGIISDRFTYTYVLKACAVASLPKHKEIHAQLFRHGYHTHTHIMTTLIDVYARFGYVENAACVFDQMPQKNMVSWSAMIGCYAKNGKPLEAFDVFRDMMNHVLLPNSVTMVSVVQACAALGALEQGKVLHGYILRKGLDSILPVLSALVTMYARCGALELGRRVFDQMGKRDVVAWNSMISSYGIHGFGGKAIETFREMIRHGVSPSPISFVSVLGACSHAGLVEEGKELFDSMLKEHNICPTVEHYACMVDLLGRANQLEEAAIIIQDMRIEPGPKVWGSLLGSCRIHCNVELAERASRRLFELEPTNAGNYVLLADIYAEAKMWDEVKQVRKLLEAKGLRKVSGCSMIEVKRKIYSLQSVDELNIQIEQIHALLLKLSTEMKQNGMYVPDTRIVLYDLEEEEKERILLGHSEKLAVAFGLINSSKGDPIRISKNLRLCEDCHSFTKLISKYTNREILVRDINRFHHFANGVCSCGDYW
;
A
#
# COMPACT_ATOMS: atom_id res chain seq x y z
N MET A 1 -17.62 36.99 24.97
CA MET A 1 -18.26 36.57 26.23
C MET A 1 -17.47 35.37 26.74
N TRP A 2 -16.43 35.45 27.58
CA TRP A 2 -16.35 36.00 28.97
C TRP A 2 -17.55 35.49 29.80
N THR A 3 -17.42 34.76 30.93
CA THR A 3 -16.30 34.48 31.85
C THR A 3 -16.74 33.48 32.96
N LEU A 4 -15.76 32.96 33.75
CA LEU A 4 -15.83 32.39 35.13
C LEU A 4 -16.21 30.88 35.27
N LEU A 5 -15.53 30.02 36.03
CA LEU A 5 -14.58 30.14 37.15
C LEU A 5 -13.61 28.94 37.21
N GLN A 6 -12.36 29.22 37.59
CA GLN A 6 -11.32 28.25 37.99
C GLN A 6 -11.47 27.87 39.46
N THR A 7 -11.30 26.58 39.78
CA THR A 7 -10.76 26.11 41.07
C THR A 7 -9.81 24.94 40.82
N PRO A 8 -8.58 24.93 41.39
CA PRO A 8 -7.65 23.81 41.28
C PRO A 8 -7.90 22.75 42.37
N PRO A 9 -7.69 21.44 42.11
CA PRO A 9 -7.77 20.41 43.13
C PRO A 9 -6.49 20.34 43.99
N PRO A 10 -6.60 19.92 45.27
CA PRO A 10 -5.49 19.89 46.23
C PRO A 10 -4.54 18.70 46.00
N PRO A 11 -3.29 18.78 46.49
CA PRO A 11 -2.29 17.71 46.34
C PRO A 11 -2.56 16.51 47.27
N PRO A 12 -2.17 15.28 46.88
CA PRO A 12 -2.34 14.09 47.71
C PRO A 12 -1.28 14.03 48.83
N PRO A 13 -1.61 13.45 50.01
CA PRO A 13 -0.72 13.43 51.17
C PRO A 13 0.38 12.37 51.05
N CYS A 14 1.59 12.75 51.47
CA CYS A 14 2.71 11.85 51.72
C CYS A 14 2.56 11.15 53.08
N GLY A 15 2.94 9.86 53.11
CA GLY A 15 3.53 9.22 54.28
C GLY A 15 2.65 8.24 55.04
N VAL A 16 2.90 6.94 54.85
CA VAL A 16 2.91 5.96 55.96
C VAL A 16 4.01 4.93 55.66
N GLN A 17 5.10 5.03 56.42
CA GLN A 17 6.07 3.97 56.63
C GLN A 17 5.44 2.91 57.54
N ASN A 18 5.57 1.62 57.21
CA ASN A 18 5.25 0.54 58.13
C ASN A 18 6.55 -0.18 58.56
N PRO A 19 6.90 -0.18 59.86
CA PRO A 19 8.14 -0.76 60.39
C PRO A 19 7.86 -2.10 61.06
N TYR A 20 8.48 -3.21 60.64
CA TYR A 20 8.60 -4.39 61.53
C TYR A 20 9.89 -5.16 61.26
N SER A 21 10.94 -4.72 61.96
CA SER A 21 12.12 -5.48 62.33
C SER A 21 11.80 -6.42 63.50
N SER A 22 12.13 -7.70 63.33
CA SER A 22 12.65 -8.64 64.32
C SER A 22 12.21 -8.52 65.79
N ARG A 23 11.44 -9.51 66.26
CA ARG A 23 11.50 -9.97 67.66
C ARG A 23 11.73 -11.49 67.71
N ARG A 24 12.87 -11.86 68.27
CA ARG A 24 13.16 -13.19 68.82
C ARG A 24 12.37 -13.35 70.12
N ILE A 25 11.72 -14.49 70.31
CA ILE A 25 11.39 -15.02 71.64
C ILE A 25 11.80 -16.49 71.65
N SER A 26 12.68 -16.80 72.60
CA SER A 26 13.10 -18.12 73.06
C SER A 26 12.08 -18.75 73.99
N THR A 27 11.91 -20.07 73.94
CA THR A 27 11.80 -20.90 75.16
C THR A 27 12.07 -22.39 74.85
N ALA A 28 12.91 -22.99 75.68
CA ALA A 28 13.18 -24.42 75.85
C ALA A 28 11.95 -25.14 76.46
N PHE A 29 11.76 -26.47 76.35
CA PHE A 29 12.50 -27.55 77.03
C PHE A 29 11.96 -28.92 76.56
N GLY A 30 12.77 -29.98 76.69
CA GLY A 30 12.26 -31.35 76.87
C GLY A 30 13.12 -32.46 76.27
N HIS A 31 14.06 -32.99 77.06
CA HIS A 31 14.70 -34.29 76.81
C HIS A 31 13.75 -35.44 77.19
N SER A 32 13.64 -36.46 76.34
CA SER A 32 13.47 -37.85 76.77
C SER A 32 14.12 -38.80 75.76
N THR A 33 14.79 -39.81 76.31
CA THR A 33 15.65 -40.80 75.67
C THR A 33 14.88 -42.04 75.23
N GLY A 34 15.32 -42.66 74.13
CA GLY A 34 15.17 -44.10 73.88
C GLY A 34 14.14 -44.48 72.81
N ASN A 35 14.59 -44.73 71.58
CA ASN A 35 14.80 -46.10 71.11
C ASN A 35 15.39 -46.09 69.69
N ASP A 36 16.50 -46.82 69.56
CA ASP A 36 17.06 -47.27 68.30
C ASP A 36 16.02 -48.04 67.45
N SER A 37 16.31 -48.10 66.15
CA SER A 37 15.63 -48.89 65.11
C SER A 37 14.51 -48.21 64.31
N ALA A 38 14.80 -47.05 63.70
CA ALA A 38 14.21 -46.68 62.41
C ALA A 38 15.11 -45.72 61.57
N SER A 39 16.38 -45.59 61.94
CA SER A 39 17.39 -44.81 61.22
C SER A 39 18.02 -45.66 60.10
N LYS A 40 17.27 -45.93 59.03
CA LYS A 40 17.84 -46.51 57.79
C LYS A 40 16.98 -46.29 56.54
N SER A 41 16.43 -45.09 56.35
CA SER A 41 15.77 -44.71 55.08
C SER A 41 15.89 -43.24 54.68
N ILE A 42 16.76 -42.45 55.33
CA ILE A 42 16.85 -40.99 55.10
C ILE A 42 18.31 -40.55 54.90
N ASN A 43 18.99 -41.07 53.88
CA ASN A 43 20.16 -40.42 53.26
C ASN A 43 20.66 -41.21 52.04
N LEU A 44 20.11 -40.92 50.86
CA LEU A 44 20.79 -41.10 49.56
C LEU A 44 19.92 -40.54 48.42
N CYS A 45 19.97 -39.23 48.20
CA CYS A 45 19.91 -38.67 46.85
C CYS A 45 20.59 -37.30 46.85
N LEU A 46 21.86 -37.30 46.45
CA LEU A 46 22.59 -36.09 46.11
C LEU A 46 21.78 -35.30 45.09
N ARG A 47 21.56 -34.01 45.36
CA ARG A 47 20.89 -33.07 44.45
C ARG A 47 21.67 -32.98 43.13
N CYS A 48 21.18 -33.64 42.09
CA CYS A 48 21.59 -33.32 40.73
C CYS A 48 20.90 -31.99 40.34
N ASN A 49 21.63 -30.87 40.41
CA ASN A 49 21.20 -29.58 39.89
C ASN A 49 21.96 -29.32 38.59
N TYR A 50 21.31 -29.55 37.47
CA TYR A 50 21.82 -29.35 36.12
C TYR A 50 21.51 -27.96 35.55
N ASN A 51 20.85 -27.07 36.30
CA ASN A 51 20.47 -25.74 35.80
C ASN A 51 21.68 -24.97 35.23
N ASP A 52 22.79 -24.86 35.96
CA ASP A 52 23.97 -24.12 35.50
C ASP A 52 24.59 -24.74 34.24
N SER A 53 24.59 -26.08 34.16
CA SER A 53 25.06 -26.82 32.99
C SER A 53 24.16 -26.58 31.77
N ILE A 54 22.84 -26.66 31.93
CA ILE A 54 21.85 -26.37 30.88
C ILE A 54 22.03 -24.93 30.38
N GLN A 55 22.12 -23.96 31.30
CA GLN A 55 22.32 -22.56 30.96
C GLN A 55 23.63 -22.31 30.21
N SER A 56 24.73 -22.98 30.63
CA SER A 56 26.01 -22.95 29.92
C SER A 56 25.90 -23.53 28.51
N TYR A 57 25.23 -24.68 28.34
CA TYR A 57 25.03 -25.27 27.01
C TYR A 57 24.18 -24.38 26.10
N CYS A 58 23.10 -23.77 26.62
CA CYS A 58 22.31 -22.78 25.87
C CYS A 58 23.19 -21.61 25.40
N LYS A 59 24.02 -21.03 26.29
CA LYS A 59 24.94 -19.93 25.94
C LYS A 59 25.99 -20.32 24.90
N LYS A 60 26.40 -21.59 24.85
CA LYS A 60 27.31 -22.13 23.83
C LYS A 60 26.61 -22.52 22.52
N GLY A 61 25.28 -22.38 22.44
CA GLY A 61 24.49 -22.81 21.29
C GLY A 61 24.36 -24.33 21.19
N GLU A 62 24.57 -25.09 22.26
CA GLU A 62 24.50 -26.56 22.31
C GLU A 62 23.13 -27.06 22.78
N LEU A 63 22.08 -26.69 22.03
CA LEU A 63 20.68 -26.95 22.41
C LEU A 63 20.35 -28.43 22.67
N LYS A 64 20.89 -29.38 21.90
CA LYS A 64 20.57 -30.80 22.06
C LYS A 64 21.08 -31.36 23.40
N GLN A 65 22.29 -30.98 23.77
CA GLN A 65 22.91 -31.32 25.06
C GLN A 65 22.13 -30.70 26.23
N ALA A 66 21.70 -29.45 26.08
CA ALA A 66 20.87 -28.76 27.06
C ALA A 66 19.52 -29.48 27.29
N LEU A 67 18.85 -29.93 26.22
CA LEU A 67 17.58 -30.66 26.30
C LEU A 67 17.72 -32.07 26.88
N GLN A 68 18.85 -32.73 26.61
CA GLN A 68 19.13 -34.04 27.22
C GLN A 68 19.31 -33.94 28.74
N LEU A 69 19.87 -32.83 29.23
CA LEU A 69 19.97 -32.57 30.68
C LEU A 69 18.66 -32.08 31.27
N LEU A 70 17.82 -31.36 30.50
CA LEU A 70 16.50 -30.91 30.94
C LEU A 70 15.59 -32.08 31.35
N SER A 71 15.66 -33.22 30.64
CA SER A 71 14.87 -34.41 31.00
C SER A 71 15.30 -35.07 32.31
N GLN A 72 16.50 -34.74 32.80
CA GLN A 72 17.08 -35.25 34.05
C GLN A 72 17.01 -34.23 35.19
N GLU A 73 16.59 -32.99 34.92
CA GLU A 73 16.51 -31.92 35.90
C GLU A 73 15.13 -31.93 36.61
N PRO A 74 15.09 -32.22 37.92
CA PRO A 74 13.82 -32.32 38.65
C PRO A 74 13.15 -30.97 38.90
N ASN A 75 13.90 -29.86 39.02
CA ASN A 75 13.34 -28.53 39.27
C ASN A 75 14.07 -27.45 38.44
N PRO A 76 13.80 -27.37 37.12
CA PRO A 76 14.39 -26.33 36.28
C PRO A 76 13.86 -24.95 36.70
N ASN A 77 14.77 -23.99 36.86
CA ASN A 77 14.38 -22.63 37.24
C ASN A 77 13.91 -21.80 36.04
N GLN A 78 13.27 -20.66 36.31
CA GLN A 78 12.73 -19.76 35.28
C GLN A 78 13.79 -19.28 34.27
N HIS A 79 15.03 -19.01 34.72
CA HIS A 79 16.11 -18.57 33.85
C HIS A 79 16.56 -19.68 32.88
N THR A 80 16.62 -20.92 33.35
CA THR A 80 16.93 -22.09 32.52
C THR A 80 15.91 -22.24 31.39
N TYR A 81 14.61 -22.11 31.70
CA TYR A 81 13.56 -22.13 30.69
C TYR A 81 13.63 -20.96 29.72
N GLU A 82 13.88 -19.74 30.20
CA GLU A 82 14.04 -18.57 29.34
C GLU A 82 15.13 -18.78 28.28
N LEU A 83 16.31 -19.27 28.69
CA LEU A 83 17.43 -19.53 27.78
C LEU A 83 17.14 -20.65 26.78
N LEU A 84 16.44 -21.71 27.21
CA LEU A 84 16.03 -22.80 26.32
C LEU A 84 15.04 -22.32 25.26
N ILE A 85 14.02 -21.55 25.65
CA ILE A 85 13.03 -20.97 24.73
C ILE A 85 13.72 -20.04 23.73
N LEU A 86 14.62 -19.18 24.19
CA LEU A 86 15.41 -18.30 23.33
C LEU A 86 16.24 -19.12 22.33
N SER A 87 16.95 -20.14 22.81
CA SER A 87 17.78 -21.02 21.97
C SER A 87 16.95 -21.77 20.92
N CYS A 88 15.74 -22.21 21.26
CA CYS A 88 14.82 -22.84 20.29
C CYS A 88 14.39 -21.84 19.20
N SER A 89 14.10 -20.58 19.57
CA SER A 89 13.75 -19.53 18.62
C SER A 89 14.93 -19.16 17.70
N GLU A 90 16.14 -19.03 18.24
CA GLU A 90 17.34 -18.68 17.47
C GLU A 90 17.74 -19.78 16.48
N LYS A 91 17.55 -21.05 16.86
CA LYS A 91 17.81 -22.21 15.99
C LYS A 91 16.66 -22.55 15.04
N ASN A 92 15.55 -21.82 15.11
CA ASN A 92 14.34 -22.11 14.35
C ASN A 92 13.86 -23.58 14.51
N SER A 93 14.02 -24.16 15.72
CA SER A 93 13.74 -25.57 15.98
C SER A 93 12.38 -25.76 16.65
N PHE A 94 11.37 -26.05 15.83
CA PHE A 94 10.00 -26.23 16.29
C PHE A 94 9.82 -27.44 17.22
N HIS A 95 10.45 -28.57 16.88
CA HIS A 95 10.35 -29.81 17.68
C HIS A 95 10.97 -29.64 19.08
N ASP A 96 12.12 -28.97 19.16
CA ASP A 96 12.79 -28.70 20.44
C ASP A 96 11.96 -27.72 21.29
N GLY A 97 11.36 -26.70 20.65
CA GLY A 97 10.42 -25.80 21.31
C GLY A 97 9.22 -26.54 21.92
N LEU A 98 8.66 -27.53 21.23
CA LEU A 98 7.60 -28.39 21.78
C LEU A 98 8.05 -29.23 22.97
N THR A 99 9.29 -29.74 22.93
CA THR A 99 9.86 -30.51 24.05
C THR A 99 9.96 -29.66 25.30
N VAL A 100 10.49 -28.44 25.18
CA VAL A 100 10.59 -27.47 26.29
C VAL A 100 9.21 -27.09 26.81
N HIS A 101 8.26 -26.79 25.92
CA HIS A 101 6.90 -26.43 26.31
C HIS A 101 6.18 -27.57 27.03
N ARG A 102 6.35 -28.83 26.61
CA ARG A 102 5.77 -30.00 27.29
C ARG A 102 6.30 -30.14 28.72
N LYS A 103 7.63 -30.10 28.90
CA LYS A 103 8.22 -30.18 30.24
C LYS A 103 7.78 -29.02 31.12
N LEU A 104 7.63 -27.82 30.56
CA LEU A 104 7.16 -26.66 31.31
C LEU A 104 5.70 -26.84 31.78
N ILE A 105 4.83 -27.46 30.97
CA ILE A 105 3.47 -27.83 31.38
C ILE A 105 3.52 -28.77 32.59
N ASP A 106 4.37 -29.80 32.55
CA ASP A 106 4.52 -30.77 33.65
C ASP A 106 4.98 -30.09 34.96
N ASP A 107 5.73 -29.00 34.87
CA ASP A 107 6.27 -28.24 36.01
C ASP A 107 5.32 -27.14 36.53
N GLY A 108 4.07 -27.07 36.03
CA GLY A 108 3.07 -26.12 36.53
C GLY A 108 3.10 -24.73 35.88
N PHE A 109 3.38 -24.68 34.57
CA PHE A 109 3.41 -23.49 33.71
C PHE A 109 2.28 -22.46 33.90
N GLU A 110 1.07 -22.91 34.26
CA GLU A 110 -0.17 -22.12 34.22
C GLU A 110 -0.17 -20.87 35.12
N GLN A 111 0.81 -20.78 36.04
CA GLN A 111 0.98 -19.69 36.99
C GLN A 111 2.14 -18.72 36.63
N ASP A 112 2.85 -18.93 35.51
CA ASP A 112 4.00 -18.09 35.09
C ASP A 112 3.74 -17.30 33.79
N PRO A 113 3.20 -16.07 33.88
CA PRO A 113 2.96 -15.22 32.71
C PRO A 113 4.23 -14.76 31.99
N PHE A 114 5.39 -14.76 32.66
CA PHE A 114 6.66 -14.33 32.07
C PHE A 114 7.14 -15.38 31.07
N LEU A 115 7.23 -16.65 31.47
CA LEU A 115 7.61 -17.73 30.55
C LEU A 115 6.57 -17.92 29.44
N ALA A 116 5.29 -17.68 29.75
CA ALA A 116 4.23 -17.70 28.74
C ALA A 116 4.44 -16.65 27.64
N THR A 117 4.83 -15.44 28.04
CA THR A 117 5.16 -14.36 27.09
C THR A 117 6.34 -14.75 26.19
N LYS A 118 7.34 -15.45 26.74
CA LYS A 118 8.49 -15.95 25.96
C LYS A 118 8.09 -17.06 24.99
N LEU A 119 7.26 -18.01 25.42
CA LEU A 119 6.74 -19.09 24.56
C LEU A 119 5.90 -18.54 23.40
N ILE A 120 5.01 -17.57 23.64
CA ILE A 120 4.22 -16.94 22.58
C ILE A 120 5.13 -16.28 21.53
N ASN A 121 6.16 -15.55 21.96
CA ASN A 121 7.11 -14.94 21.03
C ASN A 121 7.92 -15.99 20.26
N MET A 122 8.34 -17.09 20.90
CA MET A 122 9.01 -18.21 20.23
C MET A 122 8.09 -18.80 19.16
N TYR A 123 6.86 -19.18 19.50
CA TYR A 123 5.92 -19.73 18.53
C TYR A 123 5.54 -18.76 17.42
N SER A 124 5.46 -17.46 17.72
CA SER A 124 5.28 -16.42 16.69
C SER A 124 6.45 -16.33 15.72
N ASN A 125 7.69 -16.54 16.18
CA ASN A 125 8.87 -16.55 15.30
C ASN A 125 8.97 -17.84 14.48
N LEU A 126 8.37 -18.93 14.97
CA LEU A 126 8.28 -20.23 14.30
C LEU A 126 7.00 -20.36 13.45
N ASP A 127 6.30 -19.26 13.19
CA ASP A 127 5.05 -19.17 12.41
C ASP A 127 3.93 -20.12 12.88
N SER A 128 3.90 -20.49 14.17
CA SER A 128 2.91 -21.41 14.76
C SER A 128 1.95 -20.70 15.71
N ILE A 129 0.96 -20.03 15.13
CA ILE A 129 -0.04 -19.27 15.90
C ILE A 129 -0.95 -20.18 16.74
N ASP A 130 -1.24 -21.41 16.30
CA ASP A 130 -2.07 -22.34 17.05
C ASP A 130 -1.45 -22.73 18.40
N HIS A 131 -0.13 -22.92 18.45
CA HIS A 131 0.55 -23.20 19.72
C HIS A 131 0.65 -21.95 20.59
N ALA A 132 0.88 -20.77 20.00
CA ALA A 132 0.81 -19.51 20.73
C ALA A 132 -0.58 -19.30 21.36
N ARG A 133 -1.66 -19.66 20.66
CA ARG A 133 -3.04 -19.65 21.16
C ARG A 133 -3.22 -20.59 22.35
N GLN A 134 -2.74 -21.83 22.25
CA GLN A 134 -2.81 -22.80 23.35
C GLN A 134 -2.10 -22.28 24.60
N VAL A 135 -0.92 -21.68 24.45
CA VAL A 135 -0.17 -21.05 25.55
C VAL A 135 -0.99 -19.93 26.18
N PHE A 136 -1.58 -19.07 25.36
CA PHE A 136 -2.40 -17.94 25.82
C PHE A 136 -3.66 -18.37 26.58
N ASP A 137 -4.32 -19.43 26.12
CA ASP A 137 -5.58 -19.91 26.69
C ASP A 137 -5.38 -20.66 28.02
N LYS A 138 -4.25 -21.34 28.22
CA LYS A 138 -3.94 -22.11 29.44
C LYS A 138 -3.51 -21.27 30.65
N ILE A 139 -3.05 -20.02 30.44
CA ILE A 139 -2.58 -19.18 31.56
C ILE A 139 -3.76 -18.60 32.35
N ASN A 140 -3.71 -18.76 33.68
CA ASN A 140 -4.75 -18.31 34.60
C ASN A 140 -4.75 -16.78 34.78
N ASN A 141 -3.57 -16.17 34.99
CA ASN A 141 -3.41 -14.74 35.17
C ASN A 141 -2.76 -14.07 33.96
N ARG A 142 -3.58 -13.53 33.05
CA ARG A 142 -3.08 -12.89 31.82
C ARG A 142 -2.71 -11.44 32.07
N THR A 143 -1.41 -11.18 32.19
CA THR A 143 -0.86 -9.81 32.31
C THR A 143 -0.96 -9.05 30.99
N ILE A 144 -0.88 -7.72 31.05
CA ILE A 144 -0.85 -6.86 29.84
C ILE A 144 0.28 -7.24 28.86
N PHE A 145 1.41 -7.71 29.38
CA PHE A 145 2.54 -8.18 28.57
C PHE A 145 2.20 -9.42 27.75
N LEU A 146 1.45 -10.37 28.34
CA LEU A 146 1.00 -11.57 27.66
C LEU A 146 -0.01 -11.24 26.55
N TRP A 147 -0.99 -10.37 26.84
CA TRP A 147 -1.93 -9.85 25.83
C TRP A 147 -1.20 -9.16 24.68
N ASN A 148 -0.26 -8.27 24.97
CA ASN A 148 0.51 -7.54 23.97
C ASN A 148 1.40 -8.46 23.11
N ALA A 149 2.06 -9.46 23.71
CA ALA A 149 2.83 -10.45 22.96
C ALA A 149 1.95 -11.27 22.01
N PHE A 150 0.76 -11.63 22.47
CA PHE A 150 -0.16 -12.40 21.67
C PHE A 150 -0.84 -11.55 20.56
N PHE A 151 -1.19 -10.30 20.83
CA PHE A 151 -1.65 -9.35 19.79
C PHE A 151 -0.58 -9.11 18.74
N ARG A 152 0.69 -9.01 19.14
CA ARG A 152 1.80 -8.93 18.20
C ARG A 152 1.85 -10.17 17.31
N ALA A 153 1.81 -11.37 17.90
CA ALA A 153 1.85 -12.64 17.16
C ALA A 153 0.71 -12.73 16.13
N LEU A 154 -0.53 -12.45 16.55
CA LEU A 154 -1.68 -12.44 15.66
C LEU A 154 -1.58 -11.38 14.56
N THR A 155 -1.10 -10.18 14.88
CA THR A 155 -0.93 -9.10 13.89
C THR A 155 0.12 -9.47 12.85
N LEU A 156 1.24 -10.10 13.26
CA LEU A 156 2.28 -10.57 12.34
C LEU A 156 1.76 -11.68 11.40
N ALA A 157 0.88 -12.55 11.90
CA ALA A 157 0.25 -13.60 11.11
C ALA A 157 -0.97 -13.13 10.28
N GLY A 158 -1.30 -11.84 10.29
CA GLY A 158 -2.44 -11.32 9.53
C GLY A 158 -3.81 -11.49 10.17
N ASN A 159 -3.91 -12.00 11.40
CA ASN A 159 -5.17 -12.31 12.10
C ASN A 159 -5.78 -11.08 12.82
N GLY A 160 -5.93 -9.96 12.10
CA GLY A 160 -6.39 -8.69 12.68
C GLY A 160 -7.80 -8.74 13.27
N VAL A 161 -8.72 -9.51 12.67
CA VAL A 161 -10.11 -9.65 13.19
C VAL A 161 -10.12 -10.25 14.58
N GLU A 162 -9.25 -11.23 14.83
CA GLU A 162 -9.15 -11.92 16.10
C GLU A 162 -8.56 -11.02 17.19
N VAL A 163 -7.53 -10.23 16.85
CA VAL A 163 -6.99 -9.20 17.75
C VAL A 163 -8.09 -8.26 18.23
N LEU A 164 -8.96 -7.79 17.32
CA LEU A 164 -10.05 -6.87 17.67
C LEU A 164 -11.10 -7.52 18.58
N LYS A 165 -11.44 -8.80 18.37
CA LYS A 165 -12.35 -9.55 19.26
C LYS A 165 -11.74 -9.71 20.65
N LEU A 166 -10.48 -10.10 20.71
CA LEU A 166 -9.74 -10.29 21.95
C LEU A 166 -9.51 -8.96 22.69
N TYR A 167 -9.33 -7.86 21.98
CA TYR A 167 -9.26 -6.52 22.56
C TYR A 167 -10.56 -6.14 23.28
N THR A 168 -11.72 -6.39 22.65
CA THR A 168 -13.01 -6.20 23.32
C THR A 168 -13.13 -7.04 24.58
N ARG A 169 -12.68 -8.31 24.54
CA ARG A 169 -12.65 -9.19 25.72
C ARG A 169 -11.72 -8.67 26.82
N MET A 170 -10.51 -8.21 26.45
CA MET A 170 -9.54 -7.64 27.38
C MET A 170 -10.11 -6.42 28.11
N ASN A 171 -10.82 -5.56 27.38
CA ASN A 171 -11.49 -4.40 27.99
C ASN A 171 -12.67 -4.80 28.88
N SER A 172 -13.45 -5.83 28.53
CA SER A 172 -14.58 -6.28 29.36
C SER A 172 -14.17 -6.89 30.69
N ILE A 173 -12.95 -7.44 30.78
CA ILE A 173 -12.38 -7.96 32.04
C ILE A 173 -11.63 -6.88 32.84
N GLY A 174 -11.66 -5.62 32.38
CA GLY A 174 -11.10 -4.47 33.10
C GLY A 174 -9.59 -4.31 33.01
N ILE A 175 -8.90 -4.99 32.07
CA ILE A 175 -7.46 -4.79 31.88
C ILE A 175 -7.24 -3.47 31.13
N ILE A 176 -6.49 -2.56 31.75
CA ILE A 176 -6.19 -1.23 31.18
C ILE A 176 -5.20 -1.39 30.02
N SER A 177 -5.54 -0.77 28.89
CA SER A 177 -4.70 -0.77 27.68
C SER A 177 -3.49 0.14 27.83
N ASP A 178 -2.34 -0.31 27.34
CA ASP A 178 -1.11 0.48 27.28
C ASP A 178 -0.78 0.97 25.86
N ARG A 179 0.34 1.69 25.73
CA ARG A 179 0.83 2.19 24.44
C ARG A 179 1.06 1.09 23.40
N PHE A 180 1.44 -0.11 23.82
CA PHE A 180 1.71 -1.23 22.93
C PHE A 180 0.39 -1.89 22.50
N THR A 181 -0.58 -2.00 23.39
CA THR A 181 -1.93 -2.48 23.07
C THR A 181 -2.53 -1.66 21.94
N TYR A 182 -2.53 -0.33 22.07
CA TYR A 182 -3.06 0.55 21.02
C TYR A 182 -2.30 0.41 19.70
N THR A 183 -0.99 0.22 19.74
CA THR A 183 -0.19 -0.01 18.53
C THR A 183 -0.67 -1.27 17.79
N TYR A 184 -0.79 -2.40 18.49
CA TYR A 184 -1.17 -3.66 17.84
C TYR A 184 -2.63 -3.66 17.41
N VAL A 185 -3.52 -3.09 18.20
CA VAL A 185 -4.95 -2.97 17.86
C VAL A 185 -5.17 -2.06 16.65
N LEU A 186 -4.44 -0.94 16.55
CA LEU A 186 -4.47 -0.08 15.36
C LEU A 186 -3.90 -0.80 14.13
N LYS A 187 -2.77 -1.50 14.26
CA LYS A 187 -2.22 -2.33 13.18
C LYS A 187 -3.22 -3.41 12.74
N ALA A 188 -3.91 -4.04 13.69
CA ALA A 188 -4.94 -5.04 13.43
C ALA A 188 -6.15 -4.45 12.67
N CYS A 189 -6.58 -3.21 12.97
CA CYS A 189 -7.60 -2.54 12.16
C CYS A 189 -7.21 -2.45 10.69
N ALA A 190 -5.95 -2.14 10.42
CA ALA A 190 -5.49 -1.95 9.07
C ALA A 190 -5.16 -3.26 8.34
N VAL A 191 -4.87 -4.34 9.07
CA VAL A 191 -4.75 -5.70 8.51
C VAL A 191 -6.14 -6.29 8.22
N ALA A 192 -7.11 -6.08 9.12
CA ALA A 192 -8.46 -6.61 8.98
C ALA A 192 -9.36 -5.78 8.05
N SER A 193 -8.90 -4.60 7.60
CA SER A 193 -9.70 -3.61 6.86
C SER A 193 -11.05 -3.30 7.53
N LEU A 194 -11.10 -3.33 8.86
CA LEU A 194 -12.32 -3.05 9.64
C LEU A 194 -12.35 -1.59 10.11
N PRO A 195 -13.46 -0.86 9.91
CA PRO A 195 -13.57 0.56 10.21
C PRO A 195 -13.72 0.89 11.72
N LYS A 196 -13.09 0.11 12.61
CA LYS A 196 -13.07 0.36 14.07
C LYS A 196 -12.04 1.40 14.52
N HIS A 197 -11.19 1.86 13.60
CA HIS A 197 -10.09 2.77 13.91
C HIS A 197 -10.54 4.09 14.55
N LYS A 198 -11.74 4.61 14.22
CA LYS A 198 -12.31 5.83 14.85
C LYS A 198 -12.65 5.62 16.33
N GLU A 199 -13.22 4.47 16.68
CA GLU A 199 -13.54 4.12 18.06
C GLU A 199 -12.25 4.00 18.90
N ILE A 200 -11.26 3.30 18.36
CA ILE A 200 -9.95 3.12 19.02
C ILE A 200 -9.22 4.45 19.16
N HIS A 201 -9.29 5.34 18.15
CA HIS A 201 -8.74 6.69 18.25
C HIS A 201 -9.38 7.47 19.41
N ALA A 202 -10.71 7.45 19.55
CA ALA A 202 -11.39 8.12 20.65
C ALA A 202 -10.99 7.55 22.04
N GLN A 203 -10.85 6.22 22.16
CA GLN A 203 -10.39 5.58 23.40
C GLN A 203 -8.95 5.95 23.75
N LEU A 204 -8.05 5.89 22.77
CA LEU A 204 -6.64 6.30 22.89
C LEU A 204 -6.52 7.74 23.38
N PHE A 205 -7.32 8.65 22.81
CA PHE A 205 -7.31 10.06 23.19
C PHE A 205 -7.79 10.26 24.63
N ARG A 206 -8.91 9.59 25.00
CA ARG A 206 -9.48 9.62 26.35
C ARG A 206 -8.51 9.09 27.42
N HIS A 207 -7.71 8.07 27.08
CA HIS A 207 -6.71 7.51 27.99
C HIS A 207 -5.38 8.29 27.99
N GLY A 208 -5.29 9.42 27.28
CA GLY A 208 -4.11 10.30 27.32
C GLY A 208 -2.92 9.85 26.47
N TYR A 209 -3.11 8.92 25.53
CA TYR A 209 -2.02 8.40 24.68
C TYR A 209 -1.73 9.24 23.43
N HIS A 210 -2.46 10.34 23.21
CA HIS A 210 -2.33 11.22 22.03
C HIS A 210 -0.97 11.94 21.94
N THR A 211 -0.23 12.03 23.05
CA THR A 211 1.12 12.62 23.09
C THR A 211 2.21 11.67 22.59
N HIS A 212 1.91 10.37 22.43
CA HIS A 212 2.90 9.37 22.04
C HIS A 212 3.07 9.32 20.52
N THR A 213 4.16 9.90 20.01
CA THR A 213 4.47 10.04 18.58
C THR A 213 4.32 8.73 17.79
N HIS A 214 4.78 7.60 18.33
CA HIS A 214 4.70 6.30 17.66
C HIS A 214 3.25 5.81 17.43
N ILE A 215 2.36 6.01 18.41
CA ILE A 215 0.97 5.59 18.29
C ILE A 215 0.23 6.49 17.30
N MET A 216 0.46 7.80 17.38
CA MET A 216 -0.11 8.77 16.44
C MET A 216 0.39 8.54 15.00
N THR A 217 1.65 8.16 14.83
CA THR A 217 2.19 7.76 13.52
C THR A 217 1.51 6.49 12.98
N THR A 218 1.25 5.52 13.85
CA THR A 218 0.48 4.32 13.46
C THR A 218 -0.95 4.70 13.07
N LEU A 219 -1.57 5.64 13.78
CA LEU A 219 -2.91 6.12 13.48
C LEU A 219 -2.99 6.86 12.13
N ILE A 220 -1.97 7.65 11.77
CA ILE A 220 -1.84 8.26 10.42
C ILE A 220 -1.86 7.18 9.35
N ASP A 221 -1.05 6.13 9.50
CA ASP A 221 -0.98 5.03 8.53
C ASP A 221 -2.29 4.24 8.44
N VAL A 222 -3.01 4.06 9.54
CA VAL A 222 -4.35 3.45 9.54
C VAL A 222 -5.32 4.32 8.75
N TYR A 223 -5.44 5.62 9.06
CA TYR A 223 -6.33 6.52 8.31
C TYR A 223 -5.96 6.58 6.83
N ALA A 224 -4.66 6.62 6.50
CA ALA A 224 -4.16 6.58 5.14
C ALA A 224 -4.64 5.34 4.37
N ARG A 225 -4.66 4.16 5.01
CA ARG A 225 -5.11 2.91 4.38
C ARG A 225 -6.62 2.88 4.08
N PHE A 226 -7.42 3.60 4.87
CA PHE A 226 -8.86 3.75 4.62
C PHE A 226 -9.20 4.95 3.72
N GLY A 227 -8.21 5.67 3.20
CA GLY A 227 -8.42 6.84 2.34
C GLY A 227 -8.89 8.11 3.07
N TYR A 228 -8.93 8.10 4.41
CA TYR A 228 -9.33 9.26 5.22
C TYR A 228 -8.14 10.21 5.44
N VAL A 229 -7.63 10.80 4.35
CA VAL A 229 -6.40 11.61 4.35
C VAL A 229 -6.55 12.86 5.22
N GLU A 230 -7.73 13.48 5.24
CA GLU A 230 -8.00 14.68 6.05
C GLU A 230 -7.92 14.36 7.55
N ASN A 231 -8.40 13.19 7.97
CA ASN A 231 -8.26 12.73 9.35
C ASN A 231 -6.80 12.43 9.69
N ALA A 232 -6.03 11.83 8.77
CA ALA A 232 -4.60 11.61 8.94
C ALA A 232 -3.83 12.92 9.10
N ALA A 233 -4.14 13.94 8.28
CA ALA A 233 -3.56 15.28 8.38
C ALA A 233 -3.88 15.94 9.71
N CYS A 234 -5.15 15.89 10.14
CA CYS A 234 -5.58 16.41 11.44
C CYS A 234 -4.83 15.76 12.62
N VAL A 235 -4.67 14.44 12.59
CA VAL A 235 -3.85 13.70 13.58
C VAL A 235 -2.41 14.20 13.56
N PHE A 236 -1.80 14.31 12.38
CA PHE A 236 -0.43 14.78 12.20
C PHE A 236 -0.23 16.20 12.75
N ASP A 237 -1.09 17.14 12.37
CA ASP A 237 -1.01 18.55 12.77
C ASP A 237 -1.08 18.70 14.28
N GLN A 238 -1.95 17.95 14.94
CA GLN A 238 -2.13 17.95 16.40
C GLN A 238 -1.00 17.26 17.18
N MET A 239 -0.06 16.57 16.52
CA MET A 239 1.07 15.93 17.21
C MET A 239 1.99 17.00 17.83
N PRO A 240 2.25 16.95 19.16
CA PRO A 240 3.08 17.93 19.85
C PRO A 240 4.55 17.85 19.41
N GLN A 241 5.03 16.66 19.09
CA GLN A 241 6.35 16.41 18.52
C GLN A 241 6.24 15.48 17.32
N LYS A 242 6.78 15.94 16.20
CA LYS A 242 6.87 15.20 14.94
C LYS A 242 8.32 14.77 14.74
N ASN A 243 8.53 13.49 14.42
CA ASN A 243 9.85 12.95 14.12
C ASN A 243 9.92 12.48 12.66
N MET A 244 11.10 12.05 12.22
CA MET A 244 11.31 11.59 10.84
C MET A 244 10.30 10.51 10.38
N VAL A 245 9.87 9.63 11.29
CA VAL A 245 8.92 8.55 10.98
C VAL A 245 7.51 9.12 10.78
N SER A 246 7.05 10.06 11.61
CA SER A 246 5.74 10.70 11.45
C SER A 246 5.67 11.54 10.17
N TRP A 247 6.73 12.28 9.85
CA TRP A 247 6.83 13.01 8.58
C TRP A 247 6.77 12.07 7.37
N SER A 248 7.55 10.98 7.40
CA SER A 248 7.56 9.97 6.33
C SER A 248 6.19 9.30 6.18
N ALA A 249 5.48 9.03 7.28
CA ALA A 249 4.14 8.48 7.26
C ALA A 249 3.13 9.43 6.60
N MET A 250 3.20 10.73 6.89
CA MET A 250 2.31 11.72 6.28
C MET A 250 2.59 11.92 4.78
N ILE A 251 3.86 11.98 4.39
CA ILE A 251 4.26 12.04 2.97
C ILE A 251 3.76 10.78 2.23
N GLY A 252 3.97 9.60 2.82
CA GLY A 252 3.47 8.34 2.28
C GLY A 252 1.94 8.27 2.22
N CYS A 253 1.23 8.86 3.19
CA CYS A 253 -0.22 8.97 3.19
C CYS A 253 -0.72 9.74 1.96
N TYR A 254 -0.18 10.94 1.72
CA TYR A 254 -0.54 11.76 0.57
C TYR A 254 -0.16 11.10 -0.77
N ALA A 255 1.06 10.55 -0.87
CA ALA A 255 1.55 9.92 -2.09
C ALA A 255 0.71 8.70 -2.52
N LYS A 256 0.29 7.86 -1.56
CA LYS A 256 -0.51 6.65 -1.83
C LYS A 256 -1.98 6.94 -2.12
N ASN A 257 -2.49 8.08 -1.67
CA ASN A 257 -3.91 8.46 -1.81
C ASN A 257 -4.15 9.49 -2.92
N GLY A 258 -3.28 9.53 -3.95
CA GLY A 258 -3.50 10.36 -5.14
C GLY A 258 -3.37 11.87 -4.91
N LYS A 259 -2.68 12.29 -3.83
CA LYS A 259 -2.45 13.69 -3.47
C LYS A 259 -0.95 14.05 -3.52
N PRO A 260 -0.30 13.95 -4.69
CA PRO A 260 1.15 14.06 -4.78
C PRO A 260 1.69 15.48 -4.57
N LEU A 261 0.90 16.54 -4.83
CA LEU A 261 1.32 17.92 -4.58
C LEU A 261 1.47 18.17 -3.06
N GLU A 262 0.49 17.73 -2.29
CA GLU A 262 0.50 17.81 -0.83
C GLU A 262 1.64 17.00 -0.22
N ALA A 263 2.00 15.85 -0.84
CA ALA A 263 3.17 15.08 -0.44
C ALA A 263 4.48 15.88 -0.61
N PHE A 264 4.60 16.67 -1.68
CA PHE A 264 5.75 17.56 -1.89
C PHE A 264 5.76 18.75 -0.92
N ASP A 265 4.59 19.30 -0.58
CA ASP A 265 4.47 20.38 0.39
C ASP A 265 4.94 19.93 1.77
N VAL A 266 4.43 18.78 2.26
CA VAL A 266 4.88 18.18 3.53
C VAL A 266 6.37 17.82 3.50
N PHE A 267 6.89 17.35 2.36
CA PHE A 267 8.32 17.09 2.21
C PHE A 267 9.16 18.36 2.30
N ARG A 268 8.72 19.46 1.67
CA ARG A 268 9.38 20.76 1.76
C ARG A 268 9.37 21.27 3.20
N ASP A 269 8.27 21.12 3.91
CA ASP A 269 8.16 21.50 5.32
C ASP A 269 9.09 20.65 6.19
N MET A 270 9.17 19.33 5.96
CA MET A 270 10.14 18.45 6.63
C MET A 270 11.59 18.93 6.42
N MET A 271 11.94 19.35 5.20
CA MET A 271 13.27 19.88 4.88
C MET A 271 13.54 21.22 5.57
N ASN A 272 12.53 22.09 5.70
CA ASN A 272 12.63 23.35 6.44
C ASN A 272 12.85 23.14 7.95
N HIS A 273 12.40 22.00 8.49
CA HIS A 273 12.70 21.55 9.85
C HIS A 273 14.09 20.89 10.01
N VAL A 274 14.95 20.95 8.98
CA VAL A 274 16.32 20.42 8.98
C VAL A 274 16.38 18.92 9.29
N LEU A 275 15.29 18.19 9.03
CA LEU A 275 15.27 16.74 9.13
C LEU A 275 15.83 16.15 7.84
N LEU A 276 16.68 15.12 7.98
CA LEU A 276 17.25 14.42 6.82
C LEU A 276 16.30 13.32 6.33
N PRO A 277 15.78 13.39 5.09
CA PRO A 277 14.99 12.32 4.50
C PRO A 277 15.76 11.00 4.49
N ASN A 278 15.12 9.93 4.96
CA ASN A 278 15.64 8.57 4.89
C ASN A 278 15.11 7.83 3.66
N SER A 279 15.45 6.54 3.51
CA SER A 279 15.01 5.72 2.38
C SER A 279 13.48 5.64 2.25
N VAL A 280 12.74 5.53 3.37
CA VAL A 280 11.27 5.47 3.38
C VAL A 280 10.67 6.80 2.91
N THR A 281 11.21 7.92 3.39
CA THR A 281 10.84 9.25 2.91
C THR A 281 11.08 9.36 1.40
N MET A 282 12.27 8.99 0.95
CA MET A 282 12.65 9.11 -0.47
C MET A 282 11.79 8.26 -1.39
N VAL A 283 11.46 7.01 -1.01
CA VAL A 283 10.51 6.18 -1.79
C VAL A 283 9.18 6.91 -1.98
N SER A 284 8.62 7.48 -0.89
CA SER A 284 7.33 8.15 -0.94
C SER A 284 7.34 9.42 -1.81
N VAL A 285 8.39 10.24 -1.70
CA VAL A 285 8.52 11.47 -2.51
C VAL A 285 8.81 11.17 -3.97
N VAL A 286 9.64 10.16 -4.26
CA VAL A 286 9.91 9.70 -5.63
C VAL A 286 8.63 9.14 -6.27
N GLN A 287 7.78 8.43 -5.52
CA GLN A 287 6.47 7.99 -6.00
C GLN A 287 5.52 9.16 -6.30
N ALA A 288 5.48 10.19 -5.43
CA ALA A 288 4.72 11.41 -5.71
C ALA A 288 5.23 12.12 -6.98
N CYS A 289 6.55 12.16 -7.18
CA CYS A 289 7.20 12.71 -8.36
C CYS A 289 6.79 11.97 -9.64
N ALA A 290 6.76 10.63 -9.57
CA ALA A 290 6.31 9.76 -10.64
C ALA A 290 4.82 9.98 -10.98
N ALA A 291 3.98 10.23 -9.98
CA ALA A 291 2.55 10.52 -10.16
C ALA A 291 2.31 11.87 -10.86
N LEU A 292 3.15 12.87 -10.60
CA LEU A 292 3.11 14.20 -11.22
C LEU A 292 3.77 14.24 -12.61
N GLY A 293 4.59 13.25 -12.96
CA GLY A 293 5.40 13.29 -14.18
C GLY A 293 6.50 14.36 -14.15
N ALA A 294 6.97 14.72 -12.95
CA ALA A 294 7.86 15.85 -12.70
C ALA A 294 9.34 15.43 -12.82
N LEU A 295 9.88 15.40 -14.04
CA LEU A 295 11.18 14.83 -14.36
C LEU A 295 12.35 15.57 -13.71
N GLU A 296 12.34 16.91 -13.69
CA GLU A 296 13.49 17.65 -13.17
C GLU A 296 13.57 17.58 -11.64
N GLN A 297 12.44 17.60 -10.93
CA GLN A 297 12.42 17.31 -9.48
C GLN A 297 12.87 15.87 -9.23
N GLY A 298 12.47 14.92 -10.07
CA GLY A 298 12.92 13.53 -10.01
C GLY A 298 14.44 13.41 -10.08
N LYS A 299 15.09 14.14 -11.00
CA LYS A 299 16.56 14.21 -11.09
C LYS A 299 17.20 14.83 -9.85
N VAL A 300 16.59 15.87 -9.27
CA VAL A 300 17.08 16.48 -8.01
C VAL A 300 17.02 15.47 -6.86
N LEU A 301 15.91 14.74 -6.73
CA LEU A 301 15.74 13.68 -5.72
C LEU A 301 16.74 12.54 -5.92
N HIS A 302 16.98 12.13 -7.17
CA HIS A 302 17.99 11.13 -7.50
C HIS A 302 19.40 11.61 -7.10
N GLY A 303 19.75 12.88 -7.37
CA GLY A 303 21.00 13.47 -6.91
C GLY A 303 21.13 13.54 -5.37
N TYR A 304 20.03 13.68 -4.63
CA TYR A 304 20.04 13.54 -3.17
C TYR A 304 20.31 12.08 -2.74
N ILE A 305 19.65 11.11 -3.38
CA ILE A 305 19.80 9.67 -3.11
C ILE A 305 21.27 9.24 -3.24
N LEU A 306 21.93 9.61 -4.34
CA LEU A 306 23.33 9.30 -4.59
C LEU A 306 24.25 9.94 -3.52
N ARG A 307 24.06 11.23 -3.23
CA ARG A 307 24.88 11.94 -2.23
C ARG A 307 24.73 11.42 -0.80
N LYS A 308 23.62 10.74 -0.51
CA LYS A 308 23.34 10.15 0.82
C LYS A 308 23.58 8.64 0.88
N GLY A 309 24.09 8.02 -0.18
CA GLY A 309 24.36 6.58 -0.22
C GLY A 309 23.10 5.72 -0.14
N LEU A 310 21.94 6.26 -0.53
CA LEU A 310 20.66 5.55 -0.53
C LEU A 310 20.45 4.72 -1.81
N ASP A 311 21.38 4.81 -2.75
CA ASP A 311 21.45 4.07 -4.02
C ASP A 311 21.86 2.60 -3.86
N SER A 312 22.14 2.15 -2.64
CA SER A 312 22.30 0.72 -2.30
C SER A 312 20.99 0.05 -1.87
N ILE A 313 19.91 0.82 -1.69
CA ILE A 313 18.64 0.35 -1.11
C ILE A 313 17.65 -0.01 -2.22
N LEU A 314 17.36 -1.31 -2.38
CA LEU A 314 16.52 -1.82 -3.48
C LEU A 314 15.16 -1.12 -3.64
N PRO A 315 14.36 -0.88 -2.58
CA PRO A 315 13.12 -0.11 -2.72
C PRO A 315 13.29 1.30 -3.31
N VAL A 316 14.41 1.97 -3.01
CA VAL A 316 14.71 3.32 -3.54
C VAL A 316 15.04 3.23 -5.04
N LEU A 317 15.86 2.27 -5.45
CA LEU A 317 16.21 2.04 -6.85
C LEU A 317 14.98 1.65 -7.69
N SER A 318 14.14 0.73 -7.20
CA SER A 318 12.90 0.34 -7.89
C SER A 318 11.92 1.51 -8.03
N ALA A 319 11.83 2.38 -7.02
CA ALA A 319 11.06 3.62 -7.11
C ALA A 319 11.62 4.59 -8.15
N LEU A 320 12.96 4.71 -8.28
CA LEU A 320 13.62 5.53 -9.30
C LEU A 320 13.37 5.01 -10.72
N VAL A 321 13.44 3.70 -10.94
CA VAL A 321 13.10 3.06 -12.23
C VAL A 321 11.68 3.47 -12.64
N THR A 322 10.73 3.26 -11.73
CA THR A 322 9.31 3.62 -11.94
C THR A 322 9.12 5.12 -12.17
N MET A 323 9.83 5.97 -11.42
CA MET A 323 9.74 7.42 -11.56
C MET A 323 10.20 7.88 -12.93
N TYR A 324 11.38 7.44 -13.38
CA TYR A 324 11.88 7.83 -14.69
C TYR A 324 10.96 7.38 -15.82
N ALA A 325 10.43 6.15 -15.74
CA ALA A 325 9.43 5.68 -16.71
C ALA A 325 8.17 6.55 -16.69
N ARG A 326 7.57 6.80 -15.51
CA ARG A 326 6.33 7.62 -15.39
C ARG A 326 6.52 9.12 -15.66
N CYS A 327 7.76 9.59 -15.71
CA CYS A 327 8.15 10.92 -16.19
C CYS A 327 8.50 10.95 -17.70
N GLY A 328 8.28 9.85 -18.43
CA GLY A 328 8.50 9.77 -19.88
C GLY A 328 9.97 9.63 -20.27
N ALA A 329 10.85 9.27 -19.33
CA ALA A 329 12.28 9.07 -19.55
C ALA A 329 12.66 7.59 -19.31
N LEU A 330 11.98 6.68 -20.02
CA LEU A 330 12.12 5.23 -19.85
C LEU A 330 13.59 4.75 -19.93
N GLU A 331 14.38 5.32 -20.83
CA GLU A 331 15.80 4.99 -20.99
C GLU A 331 16.63 5.31 -19.73
N LEU A 332 16.30 6.37 -18.99
CA LEU A 332 16.95 6.65 -17.71
C LEU A 332 16.53 5.63 -16.65
N GLY A 333 15.27 5.20 -16.64
CA GLY A 333 14.79 4.12 -15.78
C GLY A 333 15.51 2.81 -16.06
N ARG A 334 15.68 2.47 -17.34
CA ARG A 334 16.46 1.30 -17.77
C ARG A 334 17.91 1.36 -17.31
N ARG A 335 18.58 2.53 -17.41
CA ARG A 335 19.95 2.71 -16.90
C ARG A 335 20.04 2.48 -15.40
N VAL A 336 19.10 3.00 -14.61
CA VAL A 336 19.06 2.75 -13.16
C VAL A 336 18.91 1.25 -12.90
N PHE A 337 18.01 0.58 -13.62
CA PHE A 337 17.80 -0.87 -13.52
C PHE A 337 19.06 -1.68 -13.87
N ASP A 338 19.77 -1.31 -14.94
CA ASP A 338 21.01 -1.98 -15.36
C ASP A 338 22.15 -1.79 -14.36
N GLN A 339 22.18 -0.67 -13.64
CA GLN A 339 23.17 -0.37 -12.60
C GLN A 339 22.91 -1.06 -11.25
N MET A 340 21.74 -1.68 -11.05
CA MET A 340 21.43 -2.40 -9.81
C MET A 340 22.31 -3.65 -9.68
N GLY A 341 23.14 -3.73 -8.63
CA GLY A 341 24.01 -4.89 -8.39
C GLY A 341 23.24 -6.18 -8.07
N LYS A 342 22.10 -6.07 -7.38
CA LYS A 342 21.13 -7.15 -7.16
C LYS A 342 19.74 -6.64 -7.52
N ARG A 343 18.91 -7.49 -8.11
CA ARG A 343 17.52 -7.19 -8.48
C ARG A 343 16.61 -8.16 -7.77
N ASP A 344 15.68 -7.64 -6.98
CA ASP A 344 14.59 -8.44 -6.43
C ASP A 344 13.40 -8.45 -7.39
N VAL A 345 12.38 -9.24 -7.04
CA VAL A 345 11.14 -9.35 -7.82
C VAL A 345 10.49 -7.97 -8.07
N VAL A 346 10.60 -7.04 -7.11
CA VAL A 346 10.03 -5.70 -7.22
C VAL A 346 10.74 -4.87 -8.29
N ALA A 347 12.06 -4.94 -8.37
CA ALA A 347 12.84 -4.27 -9.40
C ALA A 347 12.49 -4.78 -10.81
N TRP A 348 12.42 -6.11 -10.99
CA TRP A 348 12.01 -6.72 -12.27
C TRP A 348 10.59 -6.28 -12.67
N ASN A 349 9.63 -6.38 -11.74
CA ASN A 349 8.26 -5.95 -12.00
C ASN A 349 8.18 -4.47 -12.37
N SER A 350 8.96 -3.61 -11.71
CA SER A 350 9.02 -2.17 -12.01
C SER A 350 9.43 -1.93 -13.47
N MET A 351 10.41 -2.67 -13.99
CA MET A 351 10.86 -2.53 -15.38
C MET A 351 9.86 -3.12 -16.38
N ILE A 352 9.27 -4.30 -16.08
CA ILE A 352 8.24 -4.94 -16.91
C ILE A 352 7.01 -4.04 -17.05
N SER A 353 6.48 -3.52 -15.93
CA SER A 353 5.35 -2.57 -15.96
C SER A 353 5.72 -1.28 -16.69
N SER A 354 6.96 -0.80 -16.55
CA SER A 354 7.44 0.40 -17.24
C SER A 354 7.45 0.21 -18.76
N TYR A 355 7.88 -0.95 -19.28
CA TYR A 355 7.73 -1.26 -20.69
C TYR A 355 6.26 -1.34 -21.11
N GLY A 356 5.40 -1.94 -20.28
CA GLY A 356 3.96 -2.06 -20.52
C GLY A 356 3.25 -0.71 -20.69
N ILE A 357 3.43 0.22 -19.75
CA ILE A 357 2.79 1.56 -19.86
C ILE A 357 3.31 2.37 -21.06
N HIS A 358 4.48 2.03 -21.60
CA HIS A 358 5.01 2.66 -22.82
C HIS A 358 4.56 1.94 -24.11
N GLY A 359 3.80 0.84 -24.01
CA GLY A 359 3.35 0.04 -25.15
C GLY A 359 4.40 -0.93 -25.69
N PHE A 360 5.52 -1.13 -25.00
CA PHE A 360 6.60 -2.02 -25.44
C PHE A 360 6.41 -3.44 -24.92
N GLY A 361 5.28 -4.07 -25.27
CA GLY A 361 4.89 -5.41 -24.79
C GLY A 361 5.96 -6.48 -25.03
N GLY A 362 6.56 -6.53 -26.23
CA GLY A 362 7.63 -7.48 -26.53
C GLY A 362 8.86 -7.35 -25.61
N LYS A 363 9.29 -6.11 -25.31
CA LYS A 363 10.39 -5.85 -24.35
C LYS A 363 10.00 -6.25 -22.93
N ALA A 364 8.73 -6.08 -22.55
CA ALA A 364 8.23 -6.51 -21.24
C ALA A 364 8.29 -8.03 -21.09
N ILE A 365 7.88 -8.79 -22.11
CA ILE A 365 7.98 -10.26 -22.14
C ILE A 365 9.44 -10.71 -22.11
N GLU A 366 10.32 -10.08 -22.88
CA GLU A 366 11.76 -10.36 -22.86
C GLU A 366 12.35 -10.16 -21.47
N THR A 367 12.02 -9.05 -20.81
CA THR A 367 12.46 -8.73 -19.44
C THR A 367 11.91 -9.74 -18.43
N PHE A 368 10.66 -10.22 -18.59
CA PHE A 368 10.08 -11.27 -17.76
C PHE A 368 10.84 -12.61 -17.93
N ARG A 369 11.20 -12.98 -19.16
CA ARG A 369 12.02 -14.17 -19.42
C ARG A 369 13.43 -14.02 -18.84
N GLU A 370 14.02 -12.82 -18.90
CA GLU A 370 15.31 -12.50 -18.29
C GLU A 370 15.26 -12.68 -16.76
N MET A 371 14.20 -12.20 -16.10
CA MET A 371 13.96 -12.43 -14.66
C MET A 371 14.05 -13.92 -14.28
N ILE A 372 13.37 -14.78 -15.05
CA ILE A 372 13.38 -16.23 -14.83
C ILE A 372 14.79 -16.82 -15.06
N ARG A 373 15.47 -16.42 -16.14
CA ARG A 373 16.86 -16.87 -16.44
C ARG A 373 17.85 -16.48 -15.34
N HIS A 374 17.62 -15.35 -14.67
CA HIS A 374 18.40 -14.92 -13.50
C HIS A 374 18.04 -15.66 -12.20
N GLY A 375 17.17 -16.68 -12.26
CA GLY A 375 16.76 -17.48 -11.11
C GLY A 375 15.82 -16.76 -10.15
N VAL A 376 15.20 -15.66 -10.58
CA VAL A 376 14.22 -14.93 -9.77
C VAL A 376 12.83 -15.47 -10.06
N SER A 377 12.21 -16.13 -9.08
CA SER A 377 10.86 -16.68 -9.23
C SER A 377 9.82 -15.58 -9.44
N PRO A 378 8.98 -15.66 -10.50
CA PRO A 378 7.86 -14.75 -10.69
C PRO A 378 6.91 -14.73 -9.49
N SER A 379 6.33 -13.57 -9.23
CA SER A 379 5.24 -13.37 -8.27
C SER A 379 3.92 -13.17 -9.00
N PRO A 380 2.76 -13.24 -8.31
CA PRO A 380 1.49 -12.80 -8.88
C PRO A 380 1.57 -11.39 -9.52
N ILE A 381 2.30 -10.46 -8.89
CA ILE A 381 2.48 -9.10 -9.43
C ILE A 381 3.30 -9.10 -10.74
N SER A 382 4.21 -10.06 -10.91
CA SER A 382 5.01 -10.21 -12.14
C SER A 382 4.12 -10.54 -13.33
N PHE A 383 3.15 -11.43 -13.13
CA PHE A 383 2.17 -11.81 -14.15
C PHE A 383 1.20 -10.67 -14.48
N VAL A 384 0.68 -9.95 -13.47
CA VAL A 384 -0.12 -8.73 -13.71
C VAL A 384 0.66 -7.72 -14.56
N SER A 385 1.96 -7.55 -14.29
CA SER A 385 2.82 -6.61 -15.02
C SER A 385 2.99 -6.99 -16.49
N VAL A 386 3.29 -8.26 -16.78
CA VAL A 386 3.52 -8.72 -18.16
C VAL A 386 2.21 -8.88 -18.94
N LEU A 387 1.12 -9.32 -18.31
CA LEU A 387 -0.20 -9.42 -18.95
C LEU A 387 -0.77 -8.03 -19.28
N GLY A 388 -0.62 -7.06 -18.38
CA GLY A 388 -0.96 -5.66 -18.66
C GLY A 388 -0.15 -5.09 -19.83
N ALA A 389 1.14 -5.45 -19.93
CA ALA A 389 1.97 -5.06 -21.07
C ALA A 389 1.50 -5.70 -22.39
N CYS A 390 1.05 -6.96 -22.35
CA CYS A 390 0.45 -7.63 -23.51
C CYS A 390 -0.85 -6.93 -23.93
N SER A 391 -1.70 -6.56 -22.96
CA SER A 391 -2.95 -5.83 -23.19
C SER A 391 -2.73 -4.50 -23.91
N HIS A 392 -1.75 -3.70 -23.49
CA HIS A 392 -1.45 -2.41 -24.14
C HIS A 392 -0.77 -2.53 -25.50
N ALA A 393 -0.21 -3.70 -25.83
CA ALA A 393 0.47 -3.99 -27.08
C ALA A 393 -0.34 -4.87 -28.05
N GLY A 394 -1.50 -5.39 -27.62
CA GLY A 394 -2.34 -6.28 -28.43
C GLY A 394 -1.76 -7.68 -28.64
N LEU A 395 -0.89 -8.15 -27.73
CA LEU A 395 -0.25 -9.46 -27.80
C LEU A 395 -1.16 -10.55 -27.19
N VAL A 396 -2.24 -10.88 -27.91
CA VAL A 396 -3.31 -11.76 -27.40
C VAL A 396 -2.81 -13.17 -27.14
N GLU A 397 -2.13 -13.78 -28.11
CA GLU A 397 -1.67 -15.16 -28.01
C GLU A 397 -0.59 -15.32 -26.92
N GLU A 398 0.39 -14.42 -26.88
CA GLU A 398 1.42 -14.43 -25.83
C GLU A 398 0.81 -14.18 -24.44
N GLY A 399 -0.23 -13.34 -24.35
CA GLY A 399 -0.97 -13.11 -23.11
C GLY A 399 -1.68 -14.38 -22.63
N LYS A 400 -2.32 -15.14 -23.53
CA LYS A 400 -2.94 -16.43 -23.22
C LYS A 400 -1.91 -17.47 -22.76
N GLU A 401 -0.79 -17.59 -23.45
CA GLU A 401 0.31 -18.48 -23.07
C GLU A 401 0.85 -18.14 -21.67
N LEU A 402 1.09 -16.85 -21.40
CA LEU A 402 1.56 -16.40 -20.09
C LEU A 402 0.55 -16.67 -18.98
N PHE A 403 -0.74 -16.43 -19.22
CA PHE A 403 -1.79 -16.71 -18.24
C PHE A 403 -1.88 -18.21 -17.90
N ASP A 404 -1.78 -19.08 -18.91
CA ASP A 404 -1.74 -20.53 -18.74
C ASP A 404 -0.50 -21.02 -17.98
N SER A 405 0.66 -20.42 -18.25
CA SER A 405 1.93 -20.77 -17.60
C SER A 405 1.90 -20.52 -16.08
N MET A 406 1.06 -19.59 -15.59
CA MET A 406 0.94 -19.26 -14.17
C MET A 406 0.71 -20.51 -13.32
N LEU A 407 -0.30 -21.31 -13.67
CA LEU A 407 -0.63 -22.53 -12.94
C LEU A 407 0.28 -23.69 -13.35
N LYS A 408 0.52 -23.85 -14.67
CA LYS A 408 1.23 -25.01 -15.23
C LYS A 408 2.71 -25.06 -14.87
N GLU A 409 3.38 -23.91 -14.85
CA GLU A 409 4.84 -23.81 -14.71
C GLU A 409 5.26 -23.15 -13.39
N HIS A 410 4.45 -22.24 -12.85
CA HIS A 410 4.81 -21.45 -11.67
C HIS A 410 4.00 -21.76 -10.41
N ASN A 411 2.96 -22.62 -10.51
CA ASN A 411 2.05 -22.96 -9.42
C ASN A 411 1.42 -21.71 -8.74
N ILE A 412 1.11 -20.69 -9.55
CA ILE A 412 0.46 -19.46 -9.14
C ILE A 412 -1.01 -19.51 -9.58
N CYS A 413 -1.92 -19.49 -8.62
CA CYS A 413 -3.35 -19.37 -8.91
C CYS A 413 -3.69 -17.95 -9.41
N PRO A 414 -4.44 -17.81 -10.52
CA PRO A 414 -4.91 -16.51 -10.98
C PRO A 414 -5.74 -15.76 -9.94
N THR A 415 -5.42 -14.49 -9.73
CA THR A 415 -6.19 -13.55 -8.89
C THR A 415 -7.08 -12.65 -9.74
N VAL A 416 -7.97 -11.88 -9.11
CA VAL A 416 -8.86 -10.91 -9.77
C VAL A 416 -8.11 -9.95 -10.70
N GLU A 417 -6.88 -9.54 -10.33
CA GLU A 417 -6.02 -8.68 -11.14
C GLU A 417 -5.57 -9.33 -12.44
N HIS A 418 -5.27 -10.63 -12.43
CA HIS A 418 -4.85 -11.35 -13.64
C HIS A 418 -6.01 -11.49 -14.62
N TYR A 419 -7.20 -11.84 -14.10
CA TYR A 419 -8.42 -11.88 -14.89
C TYR A 419 -8.77 -10.51 -15.46
N ALA A 420 -8.59 -9.42 -14.70
CA ALA A 420 -8.80 -8.07 -15.21
C ALA A 420 -7.86 -7.75 -16.39
N CYS A 421 -6.58 -8.13 -16.32
CA CYS A 421 -5.65 -7.97 -17.44
C CYS A 421 -6.06 -8.79 -18.67
N MET A 422 -6.55 -10.03 -18.49
CA MET A 422 -7.03 -10.87 -19.59
C MET A 422 -8.29 -10.30 -20.24
N VAL A 423 -9.24 -9.82 -19.43
CA VAL A 423 -10.45 -9.16 -19.92
C VAL A 423 -10.12 -7.87 -20.66
N ASP A 424 -9.17 -7.06 -20.18
CA ASP A 424 -8.71 -5.85 -20.89
C ASP A 424 -8.00 -6.22 -22.20
N LEU A 425 -7.16 -7.26 -22.22
CA LEU A 425 -6.48 -7.76 -23.43
C LEU A 425 -7.46 -8.23 -24.51
N LEU A 426 -8.36 -9.15 -24.16
CA LEU A 426 -9.38 -9.67 -25.09
C LEU A 426 -10.36 -8.58 -25.51
N GLY A 427 -10.77 -7.76 -24.55
CA GLY A 427 -11.71 -6.67 -24.77
C GLY A 427 -11.18 -5.63 -25.76
N ARG A 428 -9.91 -5.19 -25.63
CA ARG A 428 -9.25 -4.30 -26.63
C ARG A 428 -9.07 -4.96 -28.00
N ALA A 429 -8.95 -6.29 -28.04
CA ALA A 429 -8.82 -7.06 -29.28
C ALA A 429 -10.18 -7.38 -29.94
N ASN A 430 -11.28 -6.79 -29.45
CA ASN A 430 -12.64 -7.06 -29.90
C ASN A 430 -13.08 -8.52 -29.76
N GLN A 431 -12.55 -9.24 -28.76
CA GLN A 431 -12.94 -10.61 -28.40
C GLN A 431 -13.84 -10.59 -27.14
N LEU A 432 -14.92 -9.81 -27.19
CA LEU A 432 -15.78 -9.54 -26.03
C LEU A 432 -16.51 -10.79 -25.53
N GLU A 433 -16.89 -11.70 -26.42
CA GLU A 433 -17.53 -12.97 -26.06
C GLU A 433 -16.56 -13.85 -25.27
N GLU A 434 -15.31 -13.97 -25.70
CA GLU A 434 -14.27 -14.71 -24.97
C GLU A 434 -13.97 -14.06 -23.61
N ALA A 435 -13.93 -12.72 -23.56
CA ALA A 435 -13.78 -11.99 -22.30
C ALA A 435 -14.95 -12.29 -21.33
N ALA A 436 -16.17 -12.38 -21.84
CA ALA A 436 -17.35 -12.72 -21.04
C ALA A 436 -17.32 -14.19 -20.54
N ILE A 437 -16.82 -15.13 -21.35
CA ILE A 437 -16.60 -16.53 -20.97
C ILE A 437 -15.56 -16.61 -19.84
N ILE A 438 -14.42 -15.92 -19.97
CA ILE A 438 -13.40 -15.88 -18.90
C ILE A 438 -14.00 -15.43 -17.57
N ILE A 439 -14.88 -14.42 -17.57
CA ILE A 439 -15.54 -13.92 -16.36
C ILE A 439 -16.49 -14.97 -15.77
N GLN A 440 -17.21 -15.72 -16.61
CA GLN A 440 -18.11 -16.79 -16.18
C GLN A 440 -17.34 -17.97 -15.57
N ASP A 441 -16.16 -18.28 -16.09
CA ASP A 441 -15.32 -19.39 -15.63
C ASP A 441 -14.46 -19.05 -14.40
N MET A 442 -14.50 -17.80 -13.92
CA MET A 442 -13.78 -17.39 -12.72
C MET A 442 -14.24 -18.20 -11.50
N ARG A 443 -13.28 -18.85 -10.83
CA ARG A 443 -13.52 -19.57 -9.55
C ARG A 443 -13.59 -18.64 -8.33
N ILE A 444 -13.44 -17.33 -8.55
CA ILE A 444 -13.43 -16.27 -7.55
C ILE A 444 -14.45 -15.23 -7.99
N GLU A 445 -15.14 -14.58 -7.05
CA GLU A 445 -16.11 -13.54 -7.40
C GLU A 445 -15.43 -12.39 -8.19
N PRO A 446 -15.93 -12.03 -9.38
CA PRO A 446 -15.34 -10.97 -10.18
C PRO A 446 -15.50 -9.61 -9.51
N GLY A 447 -14.36 -8.97 -9.21
CA GLY A 447 -14.31 -7.65 -8.57
C GLY A 447 -14.49 -6.46 -9.53
N PRO A 448 -14.48 -5.21 -9.01
CA PRO A 448 -14.72 -4.01 -9.80
C PRO A 448 -13.76 -3.82 -10.99
N LYS A 449 -12.48 -4.19 -10.83
CA LYS A 449 -11.48 -4.06 -11.90
C LYS A 449 -11.81 -4.90 -13.14
N VAL A 450 -12.36 -6.11 -12.94
CA VAL A 450 -12.72 -7.02 -14.04
C VAL A 450 -13.91 -6.44 -14.82
N TRP A 451 -14.98 -6.08 -14.11
CA TRP A 451 -16.15 -5.47 -14.73
C TRP A 451 -15.86 -4.11 -15.35
N GLY A 452 -14.98 -3.30 -14.74
CA GLY A 452 -14.53 -2.02 -15.29
C GLY A 452 -13.74 -2.19 -16.58
N SER A 453 -12.90 -3.23 -16.68
CA SER A 453 -12.16 -3.56 -17.91
C SER A 453 -13.11 -3.99 -19.03
N LEU A 454 -14.11 -4.81 -18.71
CA LEU A 454 -15.16 -5.20 -19.67
C LEU A 454 -15.96 -3.98 -20.14
N LEU A 455 -16.44 -3.14 -19.21
CA LEU A 455 -17.21 -1.93 -19.54
C LEU A 455 -16.39 -0.96 -20.40
N GLY A 456 -15.11 -0.79 -20.09
CA GLY A 456 -14.19 0.02 -20.89
C GLY A 456 -14.01 -0.50 -22.32
N SER A 457 -14.02 -1.83 -22.49
CA SER A 457 -13.94 -2.49 -23.80
C SER A 457 -15.24 -2.39 -24.58
N CYS A 458 -16.39 -2.51 -23.90
CA CYS A 458 -17.70 -2.30 -24.50
C CYS A 458 -17.86 -0.88 -25.06
N ARG A 459 -17.21 0.12 -24.46
CA ARG A 459 -17.13 1.47 -25.04
C ARG A 459 -16.38 1.48 -26.37
N ILE A 460 -15.25 0.80 -26.47
CA ILE A 460 -14.43 0.79 -27.71
C ILE A 460 -15.21 0.15 -28.87
N HIS A 461 -16.05 -0.84 -28.58
CA HIS A 461 -16.75 -1.63 -29.60
C HIS A 461 -18.27 -1.40 -29.64
N CYS A 462 -18.77 -0.39 -28.93
CA CYS A 462 -20.19 -0.03 -28.83
C CYS A 462 -21.13 -1.23 -28.53
N ASN A 463 -20.71 -2.14 -27.62
CA ASN A 463 -21.52 -3.29 -27.20
C ASN A 463 -22.37 -2.93 -25.98
N VAL A 464 -23.60 -2.46 -26.24
CA VAL A 464 -24.53 -1.97 -25.21
C VAL A 464 -24.96 -3.09 -24.24
N GLU A 465 -25.24 -4.29 -24.74
CA GLU A 465 -25.75 -5.39 -23.90
C GLU A 465 -24.75 -5.81 -22.80
N LEU A 466 -23.49 -6.02 -23.19
CA LEU A 466 -22.44 -6.35 -22.22
C LEU A 466 -22.11 -5.17 -21.31
N ALA A 467 -22.20 -3.93 -21.80
CA ALA A 467 -22.02 -2.72 -20.99
C ALA A 467 -23.05 -2.63 -19.86
N GLU A 468 -24.33 -2.91 -20.15
CA GLU A 468 -25.39 -2.91 -19.15
C GLU A 468 -25.17 -3.99 -18.08
N ARG A 469 -24.78 -5.20 -18.50
CA ARG A 469 -24.47 -6.31 -17.59
C ARG A 469 -23.30 -5.95 -16.67
N ALA A 470 -22.22 -5.40 -17.22
CA ALA A 470 -21.04 -4.98 -16.45
C ALA A 470 -21.38 -3.84 -15.49
N SER A 471 -22.12 -2.84 -15.95
CA SER A 471 -22.49 -1.66 -15.15
C SER A 471 -23.39 -2.03 -13.98
N ARG A 472 -24.32 -2.97 -14.15
CA ARG A 472 -25.17 -3.46 -13.04
C ARG A 472 -24.34 -4.00 -11.88
N ARG A 473 -23.33 -4.83 -12.19
CA ARG A 473 -22.40 -5.37 -11.19
C ARG A 473 -21.51 -4.27 -10.58
N LEU A 474 -21.05 -3.31 -11.38
CA LEU A 474 -20.28 -2.18 -10.88
C LEU A 474 -21.08 -1.27 -9.94
N PHE A 475 -22.37 -1.08 -10.17
CA PHE A 475 -23.23 -0.28 -9.29
C PHE A 475 -23.51 -0.96 -7.95
N GLU A 476 -23.46 -2.30 -7.90
CA GLU A 476 -23.54 -3.09 -6.68
C GLU A 476 -22.22 -3.03 -5.89
N LEU A 477 -21.08 -3.20 -6.57
CA LEU A 477 -19.76 -3.29 -5.94
C LEU A 477 -19.18 -1.92 -5.57
N GLU A 478 -19.40 -0.89 -6.38
CA GLU A 478 -18.87 0.48 -6.19
C GLU A 478 -19.97 1.54 -6.38
N PRO A 479 -20.98 1.58 -5.50
CA PRO A 479 -22.16 2.44 -5.66
C PRO A 479 -21.86 3.94 -5.63
N THR A 480 -20.67 4.33 -5.19
CA THR A 480 -20.18 5.71 -5.07
C THR A 480 -19.18 6.10 -6.15
N ASN A 481 -18.81 5.19 -7.05
CA ASN A 481 -17.87 5.48 -8.12
C ASN A 481 -18.59 6.11 -9.32
N ALA A 482 -18.54 7.46 -9.40
CA ALA A 482 -19.16 8.23 -10.49
C ALA A 482 -18.65 7.82 -11.89
N GLY A 483 -17.42 7.32 -11.99
CA GLY A 483 -16.80 6.94 -13.26
C GLY A 483 -17.56 5.82 -13.99
N ASN A 484 -18.09 4.85 -13.25
CA ASN A 484 -18.85 3.73 -13.82
C ASN A 484 -20.14 4.20 -14.51
N TYR A 485 -20.84 5.15 -13.88
CA TYR A 485 -22.06 5.74 -14.44
C TYR A 485 -21.78 6.62 -15.65
N VAL A 486 -20.71 7.43 -15.57
CA VAL A 486 -20.28 8.26 -16.71
C VAL A 486 -19.94 7.37 -17.90
N LEU A 487 -19.17 6.30 -17.69
CA LEU A 487 -18.78 5.39 -18.76
C LEU A 487 -19.99 4.71 -19.44
N LEU A 488 -21.01 4.29 -18.68
CA LEU A 488 -22.25 3.76 -19.26
C LEU A 488 -23.02 4.84 -20.05
N ALA A 489 -23.10 6.07 -19.53
CA ALA A 489 -23.73 7.17 -20.25
C ALA A 489 -22.99 7.52 -21.55
N ASP A 490 -21.65 7.44 -21.56
CA ASP A 490 -20.84 7.63 -22.77
C ASP A 490 -21.21 6.57 -23.83
N ILE A 491 -21.34 5.30 -23.42
CA ILE A 491 -21.73 4.19 -24.32
C ILE A 491 -23.14 4.39 -24.90
N TYR A 492 -24.11 4.78 -24.06
CA TYR A 492 -25.47 5.08 -24.56
C TYR A 492 -25.49 6.26 -25.52
N ALA A 493 -24.71 7.30 -25.26
CA ALA A 493 -24.64 8.46 -26.16
C ALA A 493 -24.06 8.07 -27.53
N GLU A 494 -23.03 7.22 -27.55
CA GLU A 494 -22.46 6.67 -28.79
C GLU A 494 -23.47 5.82 -29.56
N ALA A 495 -24.30 5.04 -28.84
CA ALA A 495 -25.43 4.29 -29.39
C ALA A 495 -26.65 5.17 -29.73
N LYS A 496 -26.59 6.49 -29.53
CA LYS A 496 -27.68 7.48 -29.74
C LYS A 496 -28.92 7.22 -28.87
N MET A 497 -28.75 6.56 -27.73
CA MET A 497 -29.77 6.21 -26.73
C MET A 497 -29.91 7.32 -25.68
N TRP A 498 -30.42 8.49 -26.10
CA TRP A 498 -30.40 9.71 -25.28
C TRP A 498 -31.33 9.67 -24.06
N ASP A 499 -32.38 8.85 -24.08
CA ASP A 499 -33.28 8.74 -22.94
C ASP A 499 -32.64 7.94 -21.80
N GLU A 500 -31.85 6.94 -22.14
CA GLU A 500 -31.01 6.16 -21.24
C GLU A 500 -29.89 7.03 -20.65
N VAL A 501 -29.25 7.88 -21.45
CA VAL A 501 -28.30 8.90 -20.95
C VAL A 501 -28.93 9.78 -19.89
N LYS A 502 -30.16 10.28 -20.13
CA LYS A 502 -30.90 11.10 -19.15
C LYS A 502 -31.21 10.30 -17.87
N GLN A 503 -31.55 9.02 -17.98
CA GLN A 503 -31.81 8.16 -16.81
C GLN A 503 -30.55 7.96 -15.96
N VAL A 504 -29.41 7.64 -16.57
CA VAL A 504 -28.13 7.45 -15.86
C VAL A 504 -27.68 8.74 -15.18
N ARG A 505 -27.89 9.91 -15.81
CA ARG A 505 -27.59 11.22 -15.20
C ARG A 505 -28.48 11.51 -13.99
N LYS A 506 -29.78 11.24 -14.08
CA LYS A 506 -30.69 11.36 -12.92
C LYS A 506 -30.24 10.47 -11.76
N LEU A 507 -29.75 9.26 -12.04
CA LEU A 507 -29.19 8.37 -11.01
C LEU A 507 -27.92 8.94 -10.36
N LEU A 508 -27.02 9.52 -11.16
CA LEU A 508 -25.82 10.22 -10.67
C LEU A 508 -26.19 11.38 -9.73
N GLU A 509 -27.13 12.22 -10.15
CA GLU A 509 -27.62 13.37 -9.38
C GLU A 509 -28.32 12.94 -8.08
N ALA A 510 -29.20 11.94 -8.15
CA ALA A 510 -29.92 11.40 -6.99
C ALA A 510 -28.98 10.83 -5.92
N LYS A 511 -27.82 10.31 -6.34
CA LYS A 511 -26.77 9.80 -5.44
C LYS A 511 -25.77 10.88 -4.99
N GLY A 512 -25.91 12.12 -5.46
CA GLY A 512 -24.99 13.22 -5.14
C GLY A 512 -23.55 12.99 -5.66
N LEU A 513 -23.38 12.15 -6.68
CA LEU A 513 -22.06 11.80 -7.21
C LEU A 513 -21.58 12.89 -8.19
N ARG A 514 -20.31 13.26 -8.05
CA ARG A 514 -19.68 14.27 -8.92
C ARG A 514 -18.67 13.61 -9.85
N LYS A 515 -18.70 14.03 -11.12
CA LYS A 515 -17.68 13.65 -12.11
C LYS A 515 -16.33 14.24 -11.70
N VAL A 516 -15.28 13.42 -11.77
CA VAL A 516 -13.90 13.90 -11.59
C VAL A 516 -13.53 14.82 -12.75
N SER A 517 -13.13 16.05 -12.45
CA SER A 517 -12.70 17.00 -13.46
C SER A 517 -11.38 16.56 -14.12
N GLY A 518 -11.30 16.72 -15.43
CA GLY A 518 -10.07 16.50 -16.17
C GLY A 518 -9.01 17.56 -15.82
N CYS A 519 -7.83 17.10 -15.44
CA CYS A 519 -6.71 17.93 -15.05
C CYS A 519 -5.43 17.39 -15.71
N SER A 520 -4.73 18.28 -16.40
CA SER A 520 -3.44 17.99 -17.03
C SER A 520 -2.33 18.74 -16.31
N MET A 521 -1.26 18.04 -15.99
CA MET A 521 -0.09 18.59 -15.31
C MET A 521 1.08 18.64 -16.28
N ILE A 522 1.83 19.73 -16.24
CA ILE A 522 3.02 19.95 -17.06
C ILE A 522 4.12 20.57 -16.21
N GLU A 523 5.34 20.08 -16.39
CA GLU A 523 6.51 20.64 -15.73
C GLU A 523 7.29 21.55 -16.67
N VAL A 524 7.47 22.81 -16.27
CA VAL A 524 8.29 23.78 -17.02
C VAL A 524 9.21 24.51 -16.06
N LYS A 525 10.51 24.55 -16.39
CA LYS A 525 11.55 25.24 -15.59
C LYS A 525 11.50 24.89 -14.09
N ARG A 526 11.34 23.60 -13.77
CA ARG A 526 11.24 23.06 -12.40
C ARG A 526 10.01 23.49 -11.59
N LYS A 527 8.97 24.01 -12.26
CA LYS A 527 7.67 24.28 -11.65
C LYS A 527 6.61 23.41 -12.32
N ILE A 528 5.71 22.88 -11.49
CA ILE A 528 4.60 22.06 -11.94
C ILE A 528 3.39 22.98 -12.08
N TYR A 529 2.76 22.95 -13.24
CA TYR A 529 1.53 23.68 -13.54
C TYR A 529 0.40 22.67 -13.70
N SER A 530 -0.74 22.98 -13.11
CA SER A 530 -1.97 22.21 -13.21
C SER A 530 -2.96 23.01 -14.05
N LEU A 531 -3.49 22.41 -15.10
CA LEU A 531 -4.46 23.04 -16.00
C LEU A 531 -5.78 22.27 -15.96
N GLN A 532 -6.86 23.00 -15.82
CA GLN A 532 -8.23 22.49 -15.81
C GLN A 532 -9.06 23.19 -16.90
N SER A 533 -10.15 22.57 -17.33
CA SER A 533 -10.98 23.13 -18.41
C SER A 533 -11.71 24.44 -18.06
N VAL A 534 -11.75 24.82 -16.78
CA VAL A 534 -12.33 26.08 -16.28
C VAL A 534 -11.30 26.78 -15.39
N ASP A 535 -10.07 26.88 -15.87
CA ASP A 535 -8.96 27.44 -15.10
C ASP A 535 -8.88 28.96 -15.23
N GLU A 536 -9.58 29.67 -14.34
CA GLU A 536 -9.51 31.13 -14.22
C GLU A 536 -8.23 31.63 -13.51
N LEU A 537 -7.43 30.72 -12.93
CA LEU A 537 -6.28 31.07 -12.09
C LEU A 537 -4.96 31.13 -12.87
N ASN A 538 -4.95 30.74 -14.14
CA ASN A 538 -3.74 30.78 -14.96
C ASN A 538 -3.52 32.17 -15.58
N ILE A 539 -2.44 32.83 -15.17
CA ILE A 539 -2.03 34.17 -15.63
C ILE A 539 -1.84 34.24 -17.16
N GLN A 540 -1.57 33.10 -17.83
CA GLN A 540 -1.38 33.03 -19.29
C GLN A 540 -2.59 32.47 -20.05
N ILE A 541 -3.77 32.34 -19.40
CA ILE A 541 -4.92 31.67 -20.00
C ILE A 541 -5.37 32.30 -21.33
N GLU A 542 -5.31 33.63 -21.44
CA GLU A 542 -5.64 34.35 -22.68
C GLU A 542 -4.68 34.00 -23.82
N GLN A 543 -3.37 33.92 -23.54
CA GLN A 543 -2.36 33.54 -24.53
C GLN A 543 -2.51 32.08 -24.97
N ILE A 544 -2.83 31.19 -24.02
CA ILE A 544 -3.12 29.77 -24.30
C ILE A 544 -4.33 29.66 -25.25
N HIS A 545 -5.44 30.33 -24.93
CA HIS A 545 -6.65 30.28 -25.75
C HIS A 545 -6.43 30.89 -27.13
N ALA A 546 -5.71 32.03 -27.21
CA ALA A 546 -5.39 32.65 -28.50
C ALA A 546 -4.55 31.72 -29.39
N LEU A 547 -3.55 31.02 -28.82
CA LEU A 547 -2.74 30.06 -29.56
C LEU A 547 -3.57 28.84 -30.00
N LEU A 548 -4.42 28.29 -29.12
CA LEU A 548 -5.28 27.16 -29.46
C LEU A 548 -6.28 27.49 -30.56
N LEU A 549 -6.90 28.67 -30.49
CA LEU A 549 -7.82 29.13 -31.51
C LEU A 549 -7.10 29.26 -32.85
N LYS A 550 -5.93 29.92 -32.87
CA LYS A 550 -5.09 30.05 -34.06
C LYS A 550 -4.75 28.69 -34.67
N LEU A 551 -4.21 27.77 -33.87
CA LEU A 551 -3.80 26.44 -34.33
C LEU A 551 -5.01 25.64 -34.85
N SER A 552 -6.13 25.66 -34.13
CA SER A 552 -7.35 24.97 -34.53
C SER A 552 -7.87 25.50 -35.87
N THR A 553 -7.96 26.82 -36.04
CA THR A 553 -8.42 27.45 -37.28
C THR A 553 -7.50 27.13 -38.46
N GLU A 554 -6.18 27.24 -38.28
CA GLU A 554 -5.19 26.90 -39.33
C GLU A 554 -5.29 25.42 -39.74
N MET A 555 -5.40 24.50 -38.78
CA MET A 555 -5.53 23.07 -39.09
C MET A 555 -6.86 22.72 -39.76
N LYS A 556 -7.96 23.40 -39.41
CA LYS A 556 -9.26 23.26 -40.06
C LYS A 556 -9.24 23.77 -41.51
N GLN A 557 -8.66 24.95 -41.75
CA GLN A 557 -8.58 25.53 -43.10
C GLN A 557 -7.77 24.66 -44.06
N ASN A 558 -6.75 23.97 -43.55
CA ASN A 558 -5.94 23.03 -44.33
C ASN A 558 -6.59 21.63 -44.46
N GLY A 559 -7.81 21.43 -43.95
CA GLY A 559 -8.54 20.16 -43.98
C GLY A 559 -7.90 19.03 -43.14
N MET A 560 -6.95 19.35 -42.26
CA MET A 560 -6.20 18.36 -41.49
C MET A 560 -6.88 17.95 -40.19
N TYR A 561 -7.72 18.81 -39.61
CA TYR A 561 -8.37 18.59 -38.32
C TYR A 561 -9.88 18.81 -38.41
N VAL A 562 -10.65 17.83 -37.97
CA VAL A 562 -12.09 17.91 -37.77
C VAL A 562 -12.36 17.58 -36.29
N PRO A 563 -12.91 18.52 -35.50
CA PRO A 563 -13.22 18.25 -34.09
C PRO A 563 -14.24 17.13 -33.95
N ASP A 564 -13.98 16.20 -33.04
CA ASP A 564 -14.94 15.12 -32.75
C ASP A 564 -15.96 15.56 -31.69
N THR A 565 -17.05 16.19 -32.15
CA THR A 565 -18.10 16.72 -31.29
C THR A 565 -18.94 15.63 -30.60
N ARG A 566 -18.83 14.36 -31.03
CA ARG A 566 -19.53 13.21 -30.40
C ARG A 566 -19.10 12.99 -28.95
N ILE A 567 -17.89 13.42 -28.59
CA ILE A 567 -17.33 13.32 -27.23
C ILE A 567 -18.04 14.28 -26.26
N VAL A 568 -18.68 15.33 -26.77
CA VAL A 568 -19.45 16.28 -25.95
C VAL A 568 -20.87 15.76 -25.80
N LEU A 569 -21.13 15.14 -24.66
CA LEU A 569 -22.39 14.45 -24.34
C LEU A 569 -23.55 15.40 -23.98
N TYR A 570 -23.44 16.67 -24.36
CA TYR A 570 -24.49 17.66 -24.10
C TYR A 570 -25.20 17.96 -25.41
N ASP A 571 -26.52 18.05 -25.33
CA ASP A 571 -27.36 18.47 -26.44
C ASP A 571 -27.22 19.99 -26.60
N LEU A 572 -26.16 20.37 -27.30
CA LEU A 572 -25.74 21.74 -27.57
C LEU A 572 -25.54 21.90 -29.08
N GLU A 573 -25.51 23.15 -29.53
CA GLU A 573 -25.13 23.48 -30.90
C GLU A 573 -23.68 23.05 -31.17
N GLU A 574 -23.38 22.66 -32.41
CA GLU A 574 -22.06 22.13 -32.79
C GLU A 574 -20.92 23.12 -32.48
N GLU A 575 -21.15 24.42 -32.67
CA GLU A 575 -20.19 25.47 -32.36
C GLU A 575 -19.82 25.53 -30.86
N GLU A 576 -20.79 25.29 -29.99
CA GLU A 576 -20.56 25.27 -28.54
C GLU A 576 -19.83 23.99 -28.11
N LYS A 577 -20.14 22.85 -28.73
CA LYS A 577 -19.40 21.60 -28.52
C LYS A 577 -17.93 21.77 -28.91
N GLU A 578 -17.64 22.39 -30.06
CA GLU A 578 -16.27 22.66 -30.48
C GLU A 578 -15.51 23.56 -29.50
N ARG A 579 -16.19 24.58 -28.95
CA ARG A 579 -15.60 25.46 -27.93
C ARG A 579 -15.25 24.70 -26.66
N ILE A 580 -16.11 23.77 -26.22
CA ILE A 580 -15.85 22.89 -25.08
C ILE A 580 -14.62 22.00 -25.35
N LEU A 581 -14.53 21.40 -26.55
CA LEU A 581 -13.38 20.58 -26.95
C LEU A 581 -12.06 21.36 -26.95
N LEU A 582 -12.07 22.63 -27.32
CA LEU A 582 -10.88 23.50 -27.24
C LEU A 582 -10.48 23.79 -25.79
N GLY A 583 -11.44 23.78 -24.86
CA GLY A 583 -11.20 23.93 -23.43
C GLY A 583 -10.69 22.67 -22.72
N HIS A 584 -10.48 21.55 -23.42
CA HIS A 584 -9.93 20.35 -22.77
C HIS A 584 -8.53 20.61 -22.19
N SER A 585 -8.33 20.20 -20.94
CA SER A 585 -7.08 20.45 -20.19
C SER A 585 -5.80 20.00 -20.92
N GLU A 586 -5.91 18.97 -21.76
CA GLU A 586 -4.84 18.39 -22.54
C GLU A 586 -4.38 19.36 -23.63
N LYS A 587 -5.32 19.99 -24.34
CA LYS A 587 -5.02 21.01 -25.35
C LYS A 587 -4.42 22.24 -24.68
N LEU A 588 -4.99 22.66 -23.55
CA LEU A 588 -4.43 23.76 -22.73
C LEU A 588 -2.96 23.45 -22.35
N ALA A 589 -2.66 22.22 -21.93
CA ALA A 589 -1.31 21.80 -21.56
C ALA A 589 -0.35 21.74 -22.76
N VAL A 590 -0.82 21.28 -23.93
CA VAL A 590 -0.03 21.31 -25.17
C VAL A 590 0.32 22.75 -25.54
N ALA A 591 -0.67 23.65 -25.57
CA ALA A 591 -0.44 25.05 -25.89
C ALA A 591 0.46 25.75 -24.86
N PHE A 592 0.24 25.53 -23.57
CA PHE A 592 1.12 26.05 -22.52
C PHE A 592 2.56 25.54 -22.68
N GLY A 593 2.73 24.26 -23.01
CA GLY A 593 4.02 23.66 -23.32
C GLY A 593 4.70 24.32 -24.52
N LEU A 594 3.97 24.57 -25.60
CA LEU A 594 4.49 25.24 -26.81
C LEU A 594 4.95 26.68 -26.52
N ILE A 595 4.24 27.41 -25.65
CA ILE A 595 4.58 28.79 -25.27
C ILE A 595 5.84 28.82 -24.40
N ASN A 596 5.95 27.91 -23.43
CA ASN A 596 6.93 28.04 -22.34
C ASN A 596 8.18 27.14 -22.47
N SER A 597 8.31 26.36 -23.54
CA SER A 597 9.47 25.48 -23.79
C SER A 597 10.24 25.83 -25.07
N SER A 598 11.55 25.55 -25.08
CA SER A 598 12.42 25.85 -26.20
C SER A 598 12.16 24.92 -27.39
N LYS A 599 12.38 25.43 -28.62
CA LYS A 599 12.25 24.62 -29.84
C LYS A 599 13.20 23.41 -29.77
N GLY A 600 12.64 22.20 -29.82
CA GLY A 600 13.38 20.94 -29.74
C GLY A 600 13.19 20.17 -28.44
N ASP A 601 12.77 20.83 -27.34
CA ASP A 601 12.53 20.11 -26.08
C ASP A 601 11.26 19.24 -26.18
N PRO A 602 11.25 18.00 -25.67
CA PRO A 602 10.02 17.23 -25.61
C PRO A 602 9.04 17.82 -24.59
N ILE A 603 7.78 18.00 -24.99
CA ILE A 603 6.71 18.45 -24.09
C ILE A 603 6.19 17.21 -23.34
N ARG A 604 6.15 17.26 -22.01
CA ARG A 604 5.70 16.14 -21.16
C ARG A 604 4.48 16.55 -20.37
N ILE A 605 3.38 15.83 -20.58
CA ILE A 605 2.09 16.09 -19.96
C ILE A 605 1.65 14.81 -19.24
N SER A 606 1.12 14.97 -18.03
CA SER A 606 0.42 13.88 -17.34
C SER A 606 -1.04 14.25 -17.10
N LYS A 607 -1.94 13.30 -17.31
CA LYS A 607 -3.39 13.47 -17.23
C LYS A 607 -3.95 12.53 -16.17
N ASN A 608 -4.90 13.03 -15.38
CA ASN A 608 -5.57 12.27 -14.32
C ASN A 608 -6.72 11.36 -14.80
N LEU A 609 -7.10 11.45 -16.07
CA LEU A 609 -8.13 10.64 -16.74
C LEU A 609 -7.56 10.01 -18.01
N ARG A 610 -8.32 9.11 -18.65
CA ARG A 610 -7.97 8.60 -19.99
C ARG A 610 -8.01 9.75 -21.00
N LEU A 611 -7.08 9.76 -21.94
CA LEU A 611 -7.04 10.76 -23.01
C LEU A 611 -8.33 10.66 -23.86
N CYS A 612 -8.85 11.78 -24.35
CA CYS A 612 -10.01 11.79 -25.24
C CYS A 612 -9.59 11.59 -26.71
N GLU A 613 -10.44 11.03 -27.57
CA GLU A 613 -10.10 10.76 -28.99
C GLU A 613 -9.76 12.03 -29.77
N ASP A 614 -10.54 13.09 -29.57
CA ASP A 614 -10.27 14.41 -30.17
C ASP A 614 -8.94 15.00 -29.67
N CYS A 615 -8.65 14.88 -28.38
CA CYS A 615 -7.41 15.32 -27.75
C CYS A 615 -6.19 14.57 -28.33
N HIS A 616 -6.35 13.26 -28.52
CA HIS A 616 -5.34 12.38 -29.11
C HIS A 616 -5.05 12.78 -30.57
N SER A 617 -6.10 12.93 -31.38
CA SER A 617 -6.00 13.35 -32.79
C SER A 617 -5.41 14.75 -32.93
N PHE A 618 -5.86 15.70 -32.12
CA PHE A 618 -5.32 17.05 -32.08
C PHE A 618 -3.82 17.05 -31.74
N THR A 619 -3.41 16.33 -30.69
CA THR A 619 -2.01 16.29 -30.26
C THR A 619 -1.11 15.64 -31.32
N LYS A 620 -1.61 14.60 -31.98
CA LYS A 620 -0.96 13.97 -33.14
C LYS A 620 -0.68 15.01 -34.22
N LEU A 621 -1.68 15.77 -34.65
CA LEU A 621 -1.52 16.81 -35.68
C LEU A 621 -0.58 17.93 -35.26
N ILE A 622 -0.68 18.40 -34.01
CA ILE A 622 0.22 19.42 -33.46
C ILE A 622 1.68 18.95 -33.47
N SER A 623 1.96 17.69 -33.13
CA SER A 623 3.32 17.15 -33.17
C SER A 623 3.95 17.28 -34.56
N LYS A 624 3.15 17.06 -35.62
CA LYS A 624 3.56 17.24 -37.02
C LYS A 624 3.74 18.71 -37.38
N TYR A 625 2.74 19.54 -37.04
CA TYR A 625 2.70 20.95 -37.42
C TYR A 625 3.83 21.76 -36.77
N THR A 626 4.13 21.45 -35.51
CA THR A 626 5.15 22.16 -34.73
C THR A 626 6.53 21.50 -34.80
N ASN A 627 6.62 20.31 -35.40
CA ASN A 627 7.83 19.45 -35.38
C ASN A 627 8.37 19.27 -33.95
N ARG A 628 7.48 18.89 -33.03
CA ARG A 628 7.78 18.68 -31.61
C ARG A 628 7.36 17.30 -31.17
N GLU A 629 8.21 16.65 -30.38
CA GLU A 629 7.82 15.47 -29.62
C GLU A 629 6.94 15.88 -28.44
N ILE A 630 5.78 15.24 -28.31
CA ILE A 630 4.85 15.46 -27.21
C ILE A 630 4.56 14.11 -26.58
N LEU A 631 4.83 13.98 -25.29
CA LEU A 631 4.56 12.80 -24.50
C LEU A 631 3.38 13.11 -23.58
N VAL A 632 2.30 12.35 -23.73
CA VAL A 632 1.13 12.44 -22.85
C VAL A 632 0.96 11.12 -22.11
N ARG A 633 1.10 11.14 -20.78
CA ARG A 633 0.75 10.01 -19.91
C ARG A 633 -0.68 10.17 -19.43
N ASP A 634 -1.55 9.23 -19.78
CA ASP A 634 -2.88 9.13 -19.17
C ASP A 634 -2.86 8.12 -17.99
N ILE A 635 -4.04 7.74 -17.50
CA ILE A 635 -4.15 6.78 -16.38
C ILE A 635 -3.67 5.36 -16.72
N ASN A 636 -3.61 5.00 -18.00
CA ASN A 636 -3.31 3.64 -18.47
C ASN A 636 -1.92 3.56 -19.10
N ARG A 637 -1.54 4.51 -19.96
CA ARG A 637 -0.34 4.43 -20.79
C ARG A 637 0.25 5.79 -21.16
N PHE A 638 1.42 5.73 -21.80
CA PHE A 638 1.98 6.82 -22.57
C PHE A 638 1.53 6.79 -24.02
N HIS A 639 1.31 7.98 -24.53
CA HIS A 639 1.16 8.33 -25.92
C HIS A 639 2.36 9.19 -26.32
N HIS A 640 3.24 8.65 -27.18
CA HIS A 640 4.38 9.38 -27.72
C HIS A 640 4.00 9.89 -29.09
N PHE A 641 3.74 11.19 -29.19
CA PHE A 641 3.38 11.87 -30.44
C PHE A 641 4.62 12.46 -31.09
N ALA A 642 4.91 12.01 -32.31
CA ALA A 642 5.98 12.54 -33.13
C ALA A 642 5.57 12.46 -34.61
N ASN A 643 5.84 13.53 -35.37
CA ASN A 643 5.62 13.59 -36.82
C ASN A 643 4.20 13.19 -37.28
N GLY A 644 3.18 13.41 -36.43
CA GLY A 644 1.81 13.05 -36.79
C GLY A 644 1.46 11.58 -36.55
N VAL A 645 2.25 10.87 -35.75
CA VAL A 645 2.00 9.48 -35.37
C VAL A 645 2.04 9.37 -33.84
N CYS A 646 1.25 8.45 -33.29
CA CYS A 646 1.31 8.10 -31.87
C CYS A 646 1.88 6.68 -31.72
N SER A 647 2.70 6.45 -30.69
CA SER A 647 3.24 5.12 -30.35
C SER A 647 2.18 4.06 -30.02
N CYS A 648 0.92 4.44 -29.78
CA CYS A 648 -0.15 3.47 -29.56
C CYS A 648 -0.67 2.82 -30.85
N GLY A 649 -0.33 3.35 -32.03
CA GLY A 649 -0.85 2.84 -33.31
C GLY A 649 -2.37 2.92 -33.41
N ASP A 650 -3.00 3.85 -32.68
CA ASP A 650 -4.46 3.97 -32.52
C ASP A 650 -5.13 2.75 -31.86
N TYR A 651 -4.34 1.90 -31.21
CA TYR A 651 -4.78 0.79 -30.35
C TYR A 651 -4.59 1.16 -28.87
N TRP A 652 -5.61 1.74 -28.22
CA TRP A 652 -5.47 2.21 -26.83
C TRP A 652 -6.76 2.32 -26.02
#